data_AF-A0A5C7WBR0-F1
#
_entry.id   AF-A0A5C7WBR0-F1
#
_cell.length_a   1.000
_cell.length_b   1.000
_cell.length_c   1.000
_cell.angle_alpha   90.00
_cell.angle_beta   90.00
_cell.angle_gamma   90.00
#
_symmetry.space_group_name_H-M   'P 1'
#
loop_
_entity.id
_entity.type
_entity.pdbx_description
1 polymer ?
#
loop_
_entity_poly.entity_id
_entity_poly.type
_entity_poly.pdbx_seq_one_letter_code
_entity_poly.pdbx_strand_id
1 'polypeptide(L)'
;MAVLRSFLLRETFPAVLLASAAGLLGLLLTLGLGALVGNFYQHQLEQRFAAVAGERAQDMQVGFQAHAADLDGVRRFFMNGDQVTQREFAGYVRGLTRPALSYAWVPRISHAERQAFEAAVRRDGITDFRVRQRAENGALIPAAVRDLYYPLLFNESELVRDPRILGLDLAGLPGRLETLQRAERNGGVAASGVLRFVSRQAVEAAGEGGIILATPVYRDGERLQGFVIAAFSLRQLLHEQESGDAALNLSLELQDRSGLEGEALRYSSGSAADSPLQLQRELLLGDRRYSLLIRPTQAFIEANSTPILGIVLAAGTLLSLMLAALLFSLASQHQRARALVLQQTADLRQREAELAAVNSRLRGVLDAATQVAIIATDLRGTIQTFNVGAERMLGYRAVDLVGRHTPELIHLPEEIVQRGRELSQRLGRQIEDFEVFVAEASLAQGHVEQEWTYIRRDGSQLPVNLMVTGVRDAQDELVGFLGIAIDITAGRQNRLALEARDHLLEKLTANVPGAIYQYQLRADGSSCFPYASAGIRTIYEVEPEAVREDAQPVFARIHPDDLDGLRRSILQSAEQLQPWQADYRVLLPRQGLRWLRGEASPEPQADGSVLWHGYLTDITGPKLVEQELRVLSITDALTGAYNRRYFQERLEAEISRARRTSAEGPAVVMLDIDHFKLVNDRFGHDVGDVVLKRVCERVRQRLRT
;
A
#
# COMPACT_ATOMS: atom_id res chain seq x y z
N MET A 1 -35.78 0.84 -11.54
CA MET A 1 -34.49 0.68 -12.27
C MET A 1 -34.18 1.81 -13.26
N ALA A 2 -35.15 2.37 -14.00
CA ALA A 2 -34.88 3.46 -14.97
C ALA A 2 -34.45 4.80 -14.31
N VAL A 3 -35.00 5.14 -13.14
CA VAL A 3 -34.66 6.36 -12.38
C VAL A 3 -33.25 6.30 -11.77
N LEU A 4 -32.79 5.10 -11.39
CA LEU A 4 -31.42 4.91 -10.88
C LEU A 4 -30.38 5.05 -12.02
N ARG A 5 -30.72 4.61 -13.24
CA ARG A 5 -29.88 4.77 -14.43
C ARG A 5 -29.77 6.23 -14.86
N SER A 6 -30.84 7.03 -14.78
CA SER A 6 -30.78 8.45 -15.15
C SER A 6 -30.02 9.31 -14.14
N PHE A 7 -30.01 8.91 -12.86
CA PHE A 7 -29.25 9.62 -11.82
C PHE A 7 -27.74 9.37 -11.90
N LEU A 8 -27.33 8.15 -12.28
CA LEU A 8 -25.91 7.78 -12.44
C LEU A 8 -25.23 8.38 -13.70
N LEU A 9 -26.00 8.87 -14.66
CA LEU A 9 -25.49 9.39 -15.94
C LEU A 9 -25.34 10.92 -16.00
N ARG A 10 -25.89 11.66 -15.02
CA ARG A 10 -25.97 13.14 -15.10
C ARG A 10 -25.00 13.92 -14.22
N GLU A 11 -24.36 13.30 -13.25
CA GLU A 11 -23.30 13.95 -12.48
C GLU A 11 -22.07 13.07 -12.48
N THR A 12 -20.92 13.62 -12.88
CA THR A 12 -19.63 13.02 -12.62
C THR A 12 -19.44 12.98 -11.12
N PHE A 13 -19.90 11.91 -10.46
CA PHE A 13 -19.59 11.69 -9.05
C PHE A 13 -18.07 11.79 -8.89
N PRO A 14 -17.57 12.66 -7.98
CA PRO A 14 -16.16 12.75 -7.70
C PRO A 14 -15.61 11.36 -7.38
N ALA A 15 -14.48 10.99 -7.97
CA ALA A 15 -13.82 9.70 -7.73
C ALA A 15 -13.70 9.39 -6.22
N VAL A 16 -13.49 10.44 -5.42
CA VAL A 16 -13.50 10.42 -3.96
C VAL A 16 -14.83 9.89 -3.41
N LEU A 17 -15.98 10.46 -3.79
CA LEU A 17 -17.29 10.09 -3.26
C LEU A 17 -17.64 8.62 -3.54
N LEU A 18 -17.33 8.13 -4.75
CA LEU A 18 -17.59 6.74 -5.12
C LEU A 18 -16.70 5.76 -4.36
N ALA A 19 -15.41 6.09 -4.21
CA ALA A 19 -14.47 5.32 -3.41
C ALA A 19 -14.83 5.32 -1.92
N SER A 20 -15.19 6.48 -1.36
CA SER A 20 -15.61 6.62 0.04
C SER A 20 -16.89 5.83 0.33
N ALA A 21 -17.88 5.88 -0.56
CA ALA A 21 -19.12 5.12 -0.41
C ALA A 21 -18.87 3.60 -0.44
N ALA A 22 -18.04 3.12 -1.37
CA ALA A 22 -17.67 1.71 -1.44
C ALA A 22 -16.85 1.25 -0.22
N GLY A 23 -15.91 2.08 0.25
CA GLY A 23 -15.13 1.82 1.45
C GLY A 23 -16.01 1.74 2.70
N LEU A 24 -16.95 2.68 2.88
CA LEU A 24 -17.91 2.67 3.99
C LEU A 24 -18.80 1.44 3.96
N LEU A 25 -19.31 1.05 2.78
CA LEU A 25 -20.12 -0.15 2.63
C LEU A 25 -19.32 -1.42 2.98
N GLY A 26 -18.07 -1.52 2.52
CA GLY A 26 -17.18 -2.63 2.85
C GLY A 26 -16.85 -2.71 4.35
N LEU A 27 -16.63 -1.57 5.00
CA LEU A 27 -16.43 -1.49 6.46
C LEU A 27 -17.68 -1.92 7.23
N LEU A 28 -18.87 -1.48 6.82
CA LEU A 28 -20.13 -1.90 7.43
C LEU A 28 -20.34 -3.43 7.30
N LEU A 29 -20.02 -4.00 6.13
CA LEU A 29 -20.13 -5.44 5.90
C LEU A 29 -19.11 -6.22 6.74
N THR A 30 -17.89 -5.68 6.88
CA THR A 30 -16.84 -6.23 7.75
C THR A 30 -17.26 -6.22 9.21
N LEU A 31 -17.86 -5.12 9.69
CA LEU A 31 -18.40 -5.02 11.06
C LEU A 31 -19.55 -6.01 11.28
N GLY A 32 -20.46 -6.14 10.31
CA GLY A 32 -21.54 -7.12 10.36
C GLY A 32 -21.03 -8.56 10.41
N LEU A 33 -20.04 -8.91 9.60
CA LEU A 33 -19.40 -10.23 9.63
C LEU A 33 -18.64 -10.45 10.95
N GLY A 34 -17.94 -9.43 11.46
CA GLY A 34 -17.30 -9.46 12.76
C GLY A 34 -18.28 -9.73 13.90
N ALA A 35 -19.45 -9.08 13.88
CA ALA A 35 -20.51 -9.33 14.86
C ALA A 35 -21.06 -10.76 14.78
N LEU A 36 -21.27 -11.30 13.56
CA LEU A 36 -21.68 -12.69 13.36
C LEU A 36 -20.65 -13.68 13.90
N VAL A 37 -19.36 -13.47 13.59
CA VAL A 37 -18.26 -14.30 14.09
C VAL A 37 -18.14 -14.21 15.60
N GLY A 38 -18.28 -13.02 16.18
CA GLY A 38 -18.28 -12.82 17.63
C GLY A 38 -19.43 -13.57 18.32
N ASN A 39 -20.63 -13.49 17.76
CA ASN A 39 -21.80 -14.22 18.28
C ASN A 39 -21.63 -15.74 18.18
N PHE A 40 -21.10 -16.22 17.05
CA PHE A 40 -20.80 -17.63 16.85
C PHE A 40 -19.75 -18.13 17.85
N TYR A 41 -18.69 -17.35 18.07
CA TYR A 41 -17.67 -17.64 19.07
C TYR A 41 -18.25 -17.75 20.48
N GLN A 42 -19.11 -16.81 20.89
CA GLN A 42 -19.76 -16.85 22.21
C GLN A 42 -20.62 -18.12 22.37
N HIS A 43 -21.43 -18.46 21.36
CA HIS A 43 -22.24 -19.69 21.37
C HIS A 43 -21.37 -20.95 21.44
N GLN A 44 -20.26 -20.98 20.71
CA GLN A 44 -19.35 -22.11 20.73
C GLN A 44 -18.66 -22.27 22.10
N LEU A 45 -18.25 -21.15 22.72
CA LEU A 45 -17.66 -21.15 24.05
C LEU A 45 -18.66 -21.61 25.11
N GLU A 46 -19.91 -21.13 25.04
CA GLU A 46 -21.03 -21.56 25.90
C GLU A 46 -21.29 -23.06 25.77
N GLN A 47 -21.40 -23.58 24.55
CA GLN A 47 -21.63 -25.01 24.31
C GLN A 47 -20.47 -25.87 24.80
N ARG A 48 -19.23 -25.43 24.55
CA ARG A 48 -18.03 -26.15 24.99
C ARG A 48 -17.94 -26.17 26.51
N PHE A 49 -18.18 -25.04 27.17
CA PHE A 49 -18.25 -24.95 28.61
C PHE A 49 -19.36 -25.86 29.17
N ALA A 50 -20.57 -25.79 28.62
CA ALA A 50 -21.70 -26.59 29.08
C ALA A 50 -21.43 -28.11 28.95
N ALA A 51 -20.77 -28.54 27.88
CA ALA A 51 -20.38 -29.94 27.69
C ALA A 51 -19.37 -30.40 28.75
N VAL A 52 -18.25 -29.68 28.90
CA VAL A 52 -17.17 -30.06 29.83
C VAL A 52 -17.63 -29.94 31.29
N ALA A 53 -18.34 -28.87 31.64
CA ALA A 53 -18.90 -28.69 32.98
C ALA A 53 -19.99 -29.72 33.29
N GLY A 54 -20.83 -30.06 32.29
CA GLY A 54 -21.88 -31.07 32.42
C GLY A 54 -21.32 -32.46 32.68
N GLU A 55 -20.32 -32.87 31.89
CA GLU A 55 -19.58 -34.12 32.08
C GLU A 55 -18.95 -34.16 33.47
N ARG A 56 -18.24 -33.10 33.88
CA ARG A 56 -17.64 -33.04 35.22
C ARG A 56 -18.66 -33.17 36.36
N ALA A 57 -19.80 -32.49 36.24
CA ALA A 57 -20.85 -32.59 37.26
C ALA A 57 -21.44 -34.01 37.34
N GLN A 58 -21.61 -34.67 36.20
CA GLN A 58 -22.10 -36.04 36.13
C GLN A 58 -21.10 -37.02 36.73
N ASP A 59 -19.82 -36.90 36.41
CA ASP A 59 -18.76 -37.75 36.96
C ASP A 59 -18.69 -37.62 38.49
N MET A 60 -18.82 -36.40 39.02
CA MET A 60 -18.87 -36.17 40.46
C MET A 60 -20.10 -36.83 41.11
N GLN A 61 -21.28 -36.73 40.47
CA GLN A 61 -22.49 -37.38 40.97
C GLN A 61 -22.34 -38.91 41.01
N VAL A 62 -21.77 -39.50 39.95
CA VAL A 62 -21.49 -40.95 39.88
C VAL A 62 -20.46 -41.35 40.94
N GLY A 63 -19.41 -40.56 41.14
CA GLY A 63 -18.41 -40.76 42.19
C GLY A 63 -19.03 -40.76 43.59
N PHE A 64 -19.88 -39.77 43.90
CA PHE A 64 -20.57 -39.69 45.20
C PHE A 64 -21.49 -40.90 45.45
N GLN A 65 -22.19 -41.36 44.42
CA GLN A 65 -23.02 -42.57 44.52
C GLN A 65 -22.18 -43.83 44.73
N ALA A 66 -21.03 -43.94 44.05
CA ALA A 66 -20.11 -45.06 44.24
C ALA A 66 -19.57 -45.12 45.67
N HIS A 67 -19.16 -43.99 46.25
CA HIS A 67 -18.70 -43.92 47.64
C HIS A 67 -19.77 -44.33 48.65
N ALA A 68 -21.02 -43.92 48.42
CA ALA A 68 -22.14 -44.33 49.26
C ALA A 68 -22.43 -45.84 49.11
N ALA A 69 -22.30 -46.39 47.90
CA ALA A 69 -22.47 -47.82 47.62
C ALA A 69 -21.38 -48.68 48.27
N ASP A 70 -20.11 -48.23 48.25
CA ASP A 70 -19.01 -48.91 48.93
C ASP A 70 -19.23 -48.96 50.45
N LEU A 71 -19.65 -47.84 51.05
CA LEU A 71 -20.01 -47.80 52.47
C LEU A 71 -21.17 -48.74 52.81
N ASP A 72 -22.19 -48.81 51.95
CA ASP A 72 -23.30 -49.74 52.09
C ASP A 72 -22.87 -51.21 51.92
N GLY A 73 -21.85 -51.48 51.09
CA GLY A 73 -21.18 -52.77 51.00
C GLY A 73 -20.53 -53.19 52.32
N VAL A 74 -19.76 -52.28 52.94
CA VAL A 74 -19.16 -52.51 54.26
C VAL A 74 -20.24 -52.68 55.34
N ARG A 75 -21.36 -51.93 55.27
CA ARG A 75 -22.52 -52.13 56.16
C ARG A 75 -23.08 -53.55 56.06
N ARG A 76 -23.33 -54.04 54.84
CA ARG A 76 -23.82 -55.41 54.61
C ARG A 76 -22.84 -56.47 55.10
N PHE A 77 -21.53 -56.22 54.99
CA PHE A 77 -20.50 -57.09 55.55
C PHE A 77 -20.65 -57.26 57.06
N PHE A 78 -20.90 -56.19 57.81
CA PHE A 78 -21.18 -56.29 59.26
C PHE A 78 -22.55 -56.89 59.59
N MET A 79 -23.58 -56.69 58.75
CA MET A 79 -24.90 -57.27 58.98
C MET A 79 -24.91 -58.80 58.86
N ASN A 80 -24.09 -59.34 57.95
CA ASN A 80 -24.05 -60.77 57.66
C ASN A 80 -22.98 -61.53 58.47
N GLY A 81 -22.13 -60.82 59.22
CA GLY A 81 -21.08 -61.41 60.06
C GLY A 81 -21.51 -61.53 61.52
N ASP A 82 -21.37 -62.71 62.12
CA ASP A 82 -21.69 -62.93 63.54
C ASP A 82 -20.76 -62.14 64.47
N GLN A 83 -19.44 -62.24 64.24
CA GLN A 83 -18.40 -61.46 64.90
C GLN A 83 -17.31 -61.10 63.88
N VAL A 84 -17.29 -59.83 63.47
CA VAL A 84 -16.27 -59.32 62.54
C VAL A 84 -15.02 -58.92 63.32
N THR A 85 -13.88 -59.52 62.97
CA THR A 85 -12.57 -59.16 63.54
C THR A 85 -11.95 -57.96 62.81
N GLN A 86 -11.00 -57.27 63.46
CA GLN A 86 -10.27 -56.17 62.84
C GLN A 86 -9.55 -56.59 61.55
N ARG A 87 -9.03 -57.82 61.51
CA ARG A 87 -8.29 -58.35 60.36
C ARG A 87 -9.20 -58.60 59.16
N GLU A 88 -10.39 -59.17 59.39
CA GLU A 88 -11.39 -59.39 58.34
C GLU A 88 -11.93 -58.06 57.81
N PHE A 89 -12.22 -57.11 58.69
CA PHE A 89 -12.61 -55.75 58.32
C PHE A 89 -11.56 -55.07 57.44
N ALA A 90 -10.29 -55.06 57.89
CA ALA A 90 -9.19 -54.48 57.12
C ALA A 90 -9.00 -55.18 55.76
N GLY A 91 -9.13 -56.51 55.72
CA GLY A 91 -9.05 -57.29 54.47
C GLY A 91 -10.15 -56.93 53.47
N TYR A 92 -11.39 -56.79 53.93
CA TYR A 92 -12.52 -56.39 53.10
C TYR A 92 -12.34 -54.96 52.56
N VAL A 93 -12.05 -54.01 53.44
CA VAL A 93 -11.89 -52.59 53.08
C VAL A 93 -10.74 -52.38 52.10
N ARG A 94 -9.60 -53.05 52.27
CA ARG A 94 -8.46 -52.96 51.34
C ARG A 94 -8.77 -53.48 49.93
N GLY A 95 -9.82 -54.29 49.79
CA GLY A 95 -10.28 -54.79 48.49
C GLY A 95 -11.18 -53.83 47.72
N LEU A 96 -11.58 -52.69 48.32
CA LEU A 96 -12.43 -51.70 47.66
C LEU A 96 -11.64 -50.95 46.58
N THR A 97 -12.29 -50.67 45.45
CA THR A 97 -11.65 -50.07 44.26
C THR A 97 -11.47 -48.55 44.38
N ARG A 98 -12.19 -47.89 45.30
CA ARG A 98 -12.10 -46.44 45.57
C ARG A 98 -11.97 -46.20 47.09
N PRO A 99 -10.75 -46.24 47.64
CA PRO A 99 -10.59 -46.12 49.08
C PRO A 99 -10.92 -44.70 49.56
N ALA A 100 -11.82 -44.61 50.55
CA ALA A 100 -11.95 -43.43 51.41
C ALA A 100 -10.62 -43.20 52.17
N LEU A 101 -10.43 -42.02 52.75
CA LEU A 101 -9.25 -41.76 53.61
C LEU A 101 -9.20 -42.75 54.79
N SER A 102 -10.37 -43.11 55.31
CA SER A 102 -10.50 -44.17 56.30
C SER A 102 -11.90 -44.77 56.27
N TYR A 103 -11.97 -46.07 56.57
CA TYR A 103 -13.19 -46.75 56.97
C TYR A 103 -13.08 -47.16 58.43
N ALA A 104 -14.18 -47.01 59.17
CA ALA A 104 -14.23 -47.20 60.60
C ALA A 104 -15.49 -47.93 61.05
N TRP A 105 -15.34 -48.76 62.09
CA TRP A 105 -16.45 -49.38 62.80
C TRP A 105 -16.61 -48.75 64.18
N VAL A 106 -17.83 -48.29 64.46
CA VAL A 106 -18.18 -47.56 65.67
C VAL A 106 -19.38 -48.23 66.34
N PRO A 107 -19.16 -49.18 67.27
CA PRO A 107 -20.24 -49.81 68.02
C PRO A 107 -20.99 -48.79 68.88
N ARG A 108 -22.27 -49.05 69.12
CA ARG A 108 -23.09 -48.34 70.10
C ARG A 108 -23.09 -49.14 71.40
N ILE A 109 -22.59 -48.55 72.48
CA ILE A 109 -22.56 -49.19 73.80
C ILE A 109 -23.24 -48.31 74.85
N SER A 110 -23.99 -48.93 75.77
CA SER A 110 -24.55 -48.24 76.92
C SER A 110 -23.52 -48.06 78.03
N HIS A 111 -23.81 -47.18 79.00
CA HIS A 111 -22.96 -47.04 80.18
C HIS A 111 -22.75 -48.38 80.91
N ALA A 112 -23.81 -49.18 81.07
CA ALA A 112 -23.76 -50.47 81.76
C ALA A 112 -22.82 -51.47 81.05
N GLU A 113 -22.76 -51.42 79.71
CA GLU A 113 -21.93 -52.32 78.91
C GLU A 113 -20.46 -51.89 78.83
N ARG A 114 -20.13 -50.63 79.14
CA ARG A 114 -18.80 -50.04 78.92
C ARG A 114 -17.65 -50.86 79.54
N GLN A 115 -17.74 -51.24 80.81
CA GLN A 115 -16.65 -51.95 81.49
C GLN A 115 -16.41 -53.34 80.89
N ALA A 116 -17.50 -54.08 80.61
CA ALA A 116 -17.43 -55.40 80.00
C ALA A 116 -16.88 -55.33 78.56
N PHE A 117 -17.31 -54.32 77.80
CA PHE A 117 -16.82 -54.05 76.45
C PHE A 117 -15.33 -53.73 76.42
N GLU A 118 -14.85 -52.80 77.26
CA GLU A 118 -13.42 -52.48 77.33
C GLU A 118 -12.57 -53.71 77.75
N ALA A 119 -13.08 -54.54 78.66
CA ALA A 119 -12.40 -55.77 79.06
C ALA A 119 -12.40 -56.85 77.96
N ALA A 120 -13.45 -56.94 77.14
CA ALA A 120 -13.49 -57.83 75.98
C ALA A 120 -12.49 -57.41 74.91
N VAL A 121 -12.49 -56.14 74.52
CA VAL A 121 -11.55 -55.60 73.50
C VAL A 121 -10.09 -55.76 73.92
N ARG A 122 -9.78 -55.60 75.21
CA ARG A 122 -8.43 -55.86 75.74
C ARG A 122 -8.02 -57.33 75.66
N ARG A 123 -8.95 -58.27 75.84
CA ARG A 123 -8.70 -59.71 75.68
C ARG A 123 -8.47 -60.09 74.22
N ASP A 124 -9.12 -59.40 73.30
CA ASP A 124 -9.03 -59.65 71.85
C ASP A 124 -7.78 -59.03 71.20
N GLY A 125 -6.90 -58.40 71.99
CA GLY A 125 -5.55 -58.02 71.56
C GLY A 125 -5.22 -56.52 71.62
N ILE A 126 -6.17 -55.63 71.92
CA ILE A 126 -5.92 -54.18 72.05
C ILE A 126 -5.73 -53.82 73.53
N THR A 127 -4.54 -54.06 74.06
CA THR A 127 -4.23 -54.05 75.50
C THR A 127 -4.50 -52.72 76.21
N ASP A 128 -4.32 -51.58 75.53
CA ASP A 128 -4.51 -50.22 76.09
C ASP A 128 -5.86 -49.56 75.75
N PHE A 129 -6.84 -50.36 75.30
CA PHE A 129 -8.15 -49.84 74.90
C PHE A 129 -8.94 -49.30 76.11
N ARG A 130 -9.41 -48.06 75.99
CA ARG A 130 -10.36 -47.39 76.89
C ARG A 130 -11.23 -46.44 76.08
N VAL A 131 -12.49 -46.26 76.49
CA VAL A 131 -13.33 -45.23 75.87
C VAL A 131 -12.84 -43.85 76.33
N ARG A 132 -12.41 -43.04 75.37
CA ARG A 132 -11.72 -41.75 75.55
C ARG A 132 -12.50 -40.63 74.87
N GLN A 133 -12.44 -39.42 75.43
CA GLN A 133 -12.91 -38.20 74.78
C GLN A 133 -11.73 -37.25 74.56
N ARG A 134 -11.89 -36.32 73.62
CA ARG A 134 -10.90 -35.27 73.37
C ARG A 134 -11.16 -34.10 74.31
N ALA A 135 -10.17 -33.73 75.11
CA ALA A 135 -10.20 -32.51 75.93
C ALA A 135 -9.99 -31.26 75.06
N GLU A 136 -10.29 -30.08 75.60
CA GLU A 136 -10.12 -28.79 74.89
C GLU A 136 -8.68 -28.54 74.42
N ASN A 137 -7.69 -29.00 75.19
CA ASN A 137 -6.27 -28.95 74.83
C ASN A 137 -5.84 -30.00 73.78
N GLY A 138 -6.80 -30.77 73.25
CA GLY A 138 -6.58 -31.80 72.23
C GLY A 138 -6.11 -33.16 72.76
N ALA A 139 -5.83 -33.31 74.06
CA ALA A 139 -5.39 -34.58 74.64
C ALA A 139 -6.56 -35.59 74.75
N LEU A 140 -6.25 -36.88 74.64
CA LEU A 140 -7.21 -37.96 74.80
C LEU A 140 -7.29 -38.37 76.28
N ILE A 141 -8.42 -38.09 76.91
CA ILE A 141 -8.69 -38.41 78.32
C ILE A 141 -9.82 -39.45 78.42
N PRO A 142 -9.97 -40.20 79.53
CA PRO A 142 -11.12 -41.08 79.71
C PRO A 142 -12.44 -40.35 79.50
N ALA A 143 -13.38 -40.96 78.78
CA ALA A 143 -14.67 -40.35 78.49
C ALA A 143 -15.49 -40.16 79.77
N ALA A 144 -16.13 -38.99 79.89
CA ALA A 144 -17.08 -38.69 80.96
C ALA A 144 -18.26 -39.68 80.97
N VAL A 145 -19.02 -39.70 82.06
CA VAL A 145 -20.21 -40.57 82.16
C VAL A 145 -21.28 -40.07 81.17
N ARG A 146 -21.75 -40.96 80.29
CA ARG A 146 -22.80 -40.74 79.29
C ARG A 146 -23.69 -41.98 79.20
N ASP A 147 -24.95 -41.81 78.82
CA ASP A 147 -25.89 -42.95 78.66
C ASP A 147 -25.46 -43.88 77.53
N LEU A 148 -24.94 -43.30 76.44
CA LEU A 148 -24.48 -43.98 75.25
C LEU A 148 -23.08 -43.48 74.86
N TYR A 149 -22.26 -44.40 74.38
CA TYR A 149 -20.94 -44.13 73.80
C TYR A 149 -20.85 -44.69 72.39
N TYR A 150 -20.05 -44.02 71.57
CA TYR A 150 -19.75 -44.41 70.20
C TYR A 150 -18.23 -44.50 70.02
N PRO A 151 -17.56 -45.46 70.69
CA PRO A 151 -16.11 -45.60 70.61
C PRO A 151 -15.68 -46.12 69.24
N LEU A 152 -14.63 -45.53 68.68
CA LEU A 152 -13.98 -46.04 67.48
C LEU A 152 -13.30 -47.40 67.77
N LEU A 153 -13.85 -48.50 67.26
CA LEU A 153 -13.32 -49.85 67.53
C LEU A 153 -12.37 -50.33 66.44
N PHE A 154 -12.75 -50.20 65.17
CA PHE A 154 -11.86 -50.46 64.04
C PHE A 154 -11.65 -49.18 63.23
N ASN A 155 -10.45 -49.03 62.69
CA ASN A 155 -10.11 -47.95 61.77
C ASN A 155 -9.07 -48.46 60.78
N GLU A 156 -9.47 -48.61 59.52
CA GLU A 156 -8.57 -48.91 58.42
C GLU A 156 -8.35 -47.62 57.63
N SER A 157 -7.11 -47.16 57.57
CA SER A 157 -6.71 -45.92 56.91
C SER A 157 -5.29 -46.06 56.37
N GLU A 158 -5.07 -45.58 55.15
CA GLU A 158 -3.71 -45.50 54.60
C GLU A 158 -2.89 -44.38 55.25
N LEU A 159 -3.57 -43.31 55.68
CA LEU A 159 -2.97 -42.06 56.16
C LEU A 159 -2.86 -41.97 57.70
N VAL A 160 -3.79 -42.58 58.44
CA VAL A 160 -3.83 -42.51 59.91
C VAL A 160 -3.63 -43.89 60.52
N ARG A 161 -2.39 -44.16 60.96
CA ARG A 161 -2.03 -45.44 61.61
C ARG A 161 -1.82 -45.34 63.12
N ASP A 162 -2.14 -44.20 63.73
CA ASP A 162 -1.97 -44.02 65.18
C ASP A 162 -2.98 -44.89 65.96
N PRO A 163 -2.52 -45.94 66.69
CA PRO A 163 -3.41 -46.83 67.42
C PRO A 163 -4.12 -46.14 68.60
N ARG A 164 -3.65 -44.95 69.02
CA ARG A 164 -4.25 -44.19 70.13
C ARG A 164 -5.62 -43.62 69.80
N ILE A 165 -5.98 -43.53 68.52
CA ILE A 165 -7.31 -43.07 68.08
C ILE A 165 -8.41 -44.08 68.41
N LEU A 166 -8.06 -45.36 68.58
CA LEU A 166 -9.01 -46.39 68.98
C LEU A 166 -9.53 -46.10 70.40
N GLY A 167 -10.84 -46.27 70.56
CA GLY A 167 -11.57 -45.91 71.77
C GLY A 167 -12.01 -44.44 71.82
N LEU A 168 -11.66 -43.62 70.83
CA LEU A 168 -12.18 -42.24 70.74
C LEU A 168 -13.71 -42.27 70.58
N ASP A 169 -14.41 -41.71 71.56
CA ASP A 169 -15.85 -41.59 71.60
C ASP A 169 -16.32 -40.43 70.71
N LEU A 170 -17.04 -40.77 69.65
CA LEU A 170 -17.56 -39.78 68.70
C LEU A 170 -18.70 -38.93 69.28
N ALA A 171 -19.31 -39.33 70.41
CA ALA A 171 -20.28 -38.47 71.10
C ALA A 171 -19.67 -37.17 71.62
N GLY A 172 -18.37 -37.13 71.88
CA GLY A 172 -17.67 -35.93 72.34
C GLY A 172 -17.27 -34.96 71.22
N LEU A 173 -17.61 -35.24 69.96
CA LEU A 173 -17.20 -34.45 68.80
C LEU A 173 -18.44 -33.89 68.05
N PRO A 174 -18.70 -32.58 68.13
CA PRO A 174 -19.80 -31.92 67.41
C PRO A 174 -19.79 -32.22 65.91
N GLY A 175 -20.97 -32.26 65.28
CA GLY A 175 -21.15 -32.64 63.88
C GLY A 175 -20.98 -34.14 63.56
N ARG A 176 -20.14 -34.90 64.29
CA ARG A 176 -20.02 -36.36 64.12
C ARG A 176 -21.19 -37.10 64.77
N LEU A 177 -21.49 -36.78 66.03
CA LEU A 177 -22.62 -37.37 66.75
C LEU A 177 -23.95 -37.12 66.04
N GLU A 178 -24.20 -35.89 65.60
CA GLU A 178 -25.42 -35.53 64.86
C GLU A 178 -25.55 -36.33 63.56
N THR A 179 -24.43 -36.61 62.88
CA THR A 179 -24.42 -37.41 61.64
C THR A 179 -24.79 -38.86 61.94
N LEU A 180 -24.29 -39.45 63.03
CA LEU A 180 -24.69 -40.80 63.46
C LEU A 180 -26.17 -40.85 63.83
N GLN A 181 -26.66 -39.88 64.59
CA GLN A 181 -28.07 -39.80 64.96
C GLN A 181 -28.99 -39.60 63.75
N ARG A 182 -28.56 -38.81 62.75
CA ARG A 182 -29.29 -38.69 61.47
C ARG A 182 -29.29 -40.01 60.71
N ALA A 183 -28.15 -40.70 60.62
CA ALA A 183 -28.07 -42.01 59.98
C ALA A 183 -29.00 -43.03 60.63
N GLU A 184 -29.06 -43.05 61.97
CA GLU A 184 -29.98 -43.88 62.75
C GLU A 184 -31.45 -43.54 62.44
N ARG A 185 -31.84 -42.27 62.55
CA ARG A 185 -33.21 -41.81 62.28
C ARG A 185 -33.67 -42.10 60.86
N ASN A 186 -32.78 -41.92 59.89
CA ASN A 186 -33.09 -42.11 58.46
C ASN A 186 -33.02 -43.59 58.04
N GLY A 187 -32.40 -44.45 58.85
CA GLY A 187 -32.17 -45.86 58.50
C GLY A 187 -31.22 -46.08 57.33
N GLY A 188 -30.43 -45.06 56.95
CA GLY A 188 -29.61 -45.05 55.74
C GLY A 188 -28.34 -44.21 55.87
N VAL A 189 -27.66 -43.97 54.76
CA VAL A 189 -26.41 -43.19 54.72
C VAL A 189 -26.70 -41.72 55.04
N ALA A 190 -26.04 -41.18 56.07
CA ALA A 190 -26.05 -39.75 56.36
C ALA A 190 -24.64 -39.15 56.17
N ALA A 191 -24.59 -37.93 55.66
CA ALA A 191 -23.35 -37.18 55.47
C ALA A 191 -23.21 -36.08 56.52
N SER A 192 -21.97 -35.83 56.96
CA SER A 192 -21.67 -34.66 57.78
C SER A 192 -21.56 -33.39 56.94
N GLY A 193 -21.60 -32.23 57.59
CA GLY A 193 -21.01 -31.02 57.03
C GLY A 193 -19.47 -31.15 56.97
N VAL A 194 -18.76 -30.06 56.67
CA VAL A 194 -17.30 -30.10 56.70
C VAL A 194 -16.80 -30.15 58.14
N LEU A 195 -16.03 -31.19 58.42
CA LEU A 195 -15.43 -31.46 59.71
C LEU A 195 -13.91 -31.32 59.59
N ARG A 196 -13.30 -30.73 60.62
CA ARG A 196 -11.85 -30.81 60.79
C ARG A 196 -11.43 -32.23 61.14
N PHE A 197 -10.39 -32.73 60.49
CA PHE A 197 -9.81 -34.02 60.86
C PHE A 197 -9.16 -33.96 62.24
N VAL A 198 -9.28 -35.04 63.01
CA VAL A 198 -8.77 -35.11 64.39
C VAL A 198 -7.27 -35.42 64.43
N SER A 199 -6.78 -36.17 63.45
CA SER A 199 -5.35 -36.54 63.33
C SER A 199 -4.56 -35.47 62.59
N ARG A 200 -3.41 -35.08 63.14
CA ARG A 200 -2.48 -34.15 62.48
C ARG A 200 -2.00 -34.66 61.12
N GLN A 201 -1.75 -35.97 61.00
CA GLN A 201 -1.35 -36.59 59.73
C GLN A 201 -2.47 -36.51 58.67
N ALA A 202 -3.73 -36.67 59.09
CA ALA A 202 -4.86 -36.48 58.19
C ALA A 202 -5.04 -35.01 57.77
N VAL A 203 -4.79 -34.05 58.67
CA VAL A 203 -4.82 -32.62 58.35
C VAL A 203 -3.72 -32.25 57.36
N GLU A 204 -2.49 -32.74 57.57
CA GLU A 204 -1.34 -32.49 56.69
C GLU A 204 -1.52 -33.12 55.30
N ALA A 205 -2.13 -34.31 55.22
CA ALA A 205 -2.32 -35.02 53.95
C ALA A 205 -3.59 -34.60 53.17
N ALA A 206 -4.70 -34.34 53.85
CA ALA A 206 -6.02 -34.12 53.24
C ALA A 206 -6.53 -32.68 53.32
N GLY A 207 -5.80 -31.78 53.99
CA GLY A 207 -6.22 -30.41 54.30
C GLY A 207 -7.04 -30.29 55.59
N GLU A 208 -7.49 -29.09 55.92
CA GLU A 208 -8.22 -28.83 57.17
C GLU A 208 -9.67 -29.34 57.20
N GLY A 209 -10.23 -29.79 56.06
CA GLY A 209 -11.65 -30.11 55.95
C GLY A 209 -11.95 -31.43 55.22
N GLY A 210 -12.87 -32.21 55.77
CA GLY A 210 -13.39 -33.43 55.16
C GLY A 210 -14.85 -33.69 55.50
N ILE A 211 -15.43 -34.68 54.82
CA ILE A 211 -16.80 -35.13 55.04
C ILE A 211 -16.74 -36.57 55.54
N ILE A 212 -17.61 -36.91 56.49
CA ILE A 212 -17.84 -38.31 56.84
C ILE A 212 -19.20 -38.76 56.34
N LEU A 213 -19.26 -39.99 55.86
CA LEU A 213 -20.49 -40.72 55.60
C LEU A 213 -20.65 -41.76 56.71
N ALA A 214 -21.84 -41.85 57.29
CA ALA A 214 -22.15 -42.83 58.31
C ALA A 214 -23.40 -43.60 57.93
N THR A 215 -23.43 -44.89 58.25
CA THR A 215 -24.60 -45.74 58.01
C THR A 215 -24.82 -46.69 59.18
N PRO A 216 -26.07 -46.87 59.66
CA PRO A 216 -26.35 -47.71 60.81
C PRO A 216 -26.31 -49.20 60.45
N VAL A 217 -25.80 -50.03 61.37
CA VAL A 217 -25.82 -51.49 61.26
C VAL A 217 -26.78 -52.05 62.29
N TYR A 218 -27.81 -52.73 61.82
CA TYR A 218 -28.80 -53.42 62.65
C TYR A 218 -28.53 -54.92 62.62
N ARG A 219 -28.69 -55.58 63.77
CA ARG A 219 -28.74 -57.05 63.89
C ARG A 219 -30.19 -57.49 63.94
N ASP A 220 -30.52 -58.54 63.18
CA ASP A 220 -31.87 -59.09 63.01
C ASP A 220 -32.93 -58.05 62.58
N GLY A 221 -32.49 -56.95 61.97
CA GLY A 221 -33.36 -55.85 61.50
C GLY A 221 -33.88 -54.90 62.58
N GLU A 222 -33.72 -55.22 63.87
CA GLU A 222 -34.35 -54.44 64.96
C GLU A 222 -33.34 -53.78 65.91
N ARG A 223 -32.19 -54.42 66.19
CA ARG A 223 -31.23 -53.92 67.20
C ARG A 223 -30.04 -53.22 66.57
N LEU A 224 -29.92 -51.90 66.76
CA LEU A 224 -28.76 -51.11 66.35
C LEU A 224 -27.48 -51.59 67.08
N GLN A 225 -26.51 -52.11 66.33
CA GLN A 225 -25.21 -52.55 66.85
C GLN A 225 -24.17 -51.42 66.84
N GLY A 226 -24.28 -50.50 65.89
CA GLY A 226 -23.27 -49.48 65.67
C GLY A 226 -23.37 -48.88 64.27
N PHE A 227 -22.29 -48.25 63.84
CA PHE A 227 -22.21 -47.52 62.58
C PHE A 227 -20.92 -47.89 61.85
N VAL A 228 -21.04 -48.03 60.53
CA VAL A 228 -19.88 -47.95 59.65
C VAL A 228 -19.73 -46.50 59.23
N ILE A 229 -18.51 -45.98 59.30
CA ILE A 229 -18.17 -44.63 58.89
C ILE A 229 -17.08 -44.67 57.82
N ALA A 230 -17.22 -43.87 56.78
CA ALA A 230 -16.17 -43.56 55.82
C ALA A 230 -15.82 -42.07 55.88
N ALA A 231 -14.54 -41.74 55.89
CA ALA A 231 -14.05 -40.36 55.90
C ALA A 231 -13.41 -40.00 54.57
N PHE A 232 -13.77 -38.84 54.02
CA PHE A 232 -13.32 -38.38 52.71
C PHE A 232 -12.68 -36.99 52.79
N SER A 233 -11.60 -36.80 52.02
CA SER A 233 -11.03 -35.46 51.79
C SER A 233 -11.91 -34.73 50.79
N LEU A 234 -12.27 -33.49 51.08
CA LEU A 234 -13.00 -32.67 50.12
C LEU A 234 -12.16 -32.38 48.87
N ARG A 235 -10.83 -32.23 49.04
CA ARG A 235 -9.90 -32.08 47.92
C ARG A 235 -9.89 -33.34 47.06
N GLN A 236 -9.74 -34.52 47.66
CA GLN A 236 -9.73 -35.77 46.90
C GLN A 236 -11.06 -35.99 46.18
N LEU A 237 -12.20 -35.81 46.84
CA LEU A 237 -13.52 -35.95 46.21
C LEU A 237 -13.72 -35.01 45.00
N LEU A 238 -13.09 -33.84 45.01
CA LEU A 238 -13.17 -32.88 43.92
C LEU A 238 -12.13 -33.10 42.82
N HIS A 239 -11.03 -33.83 43.10
CA HIS A 239 -9.92 -34.08 42.17
C HIS A 239 -9.74 -35.57 41.82
N GLU A 240 -10.64 -36.47 42.27
CA GLU A 240 -10.47 -37.94 42.28
C GLU A 240 -10.23 -38.57 40.90
N GLN A 241 -10.60 -37.87 39.83
CA GLN A 241 -10.46 -38.34 38.45
C GLN A 241 -9.56 -37.47 37.56
N GLU A 242 -8.72 -36.62 38.16
CA GLU A 242 -7.65 -35.92 37.41
C GLU A 242 -6.52 -36.90 37.07
N SER A 243 -6.76 -37.77 36.09
CA SER A 243 -5.71 -38.57 35.45
C SER A 243 -5.31 -37.91 34.14
N GLY A 244 -4.26 -37.09 34.18
CA GLY A 244 -3.68 -36.43 32.99
C GLY A 244 -3.28 -34.98 33.22
N ASP A 245 -2.47 -34.43 32.30
CA ASP A 245 -1.85 -33.09 32.31
C ASP A 245 -2.85 -31.92 32.11
N ALA A 246 -4.14 -32.14 32.40
CA ALA A 246 -5.18 -31.13 32.29
C ALA A 246 -6.08 -31.19 33.53
N ALA A 247 -5.78 -30.36 34.52
CA ALA A 247 -6.86 -29.73 35.27
C ALA A 247 -7.82 -29.17 34.21
N LEU A 248 -9.11 -29.49 34.25
CA LEU A 248 -10.09 -29.13 33.22
C LEU A 248 -10.28 -27.60 33.05
N ASN A 249 -9.43 -26.80 33.67
CA ASN A 249 -9.47 -25.34 33.71
C ASN A 249 -10.85 -24.86 34.20
N LEU A 250 -11.42 -25.57 35.16
CA LEU A 250 -12.68 -25.25 35.80
C LEU A 250 -12.46 -24.93 37.28
N SER A 251 -13.13 -23.89 37.75
CA SER A 251 -13.31 -23.58 39.17
C SER A 251 -14.59 -24.26 39.63
N LEU A 252 -14.48 -25.09 40.67
CA LEU A 252 -15.58 -25.82 41.28
C LEU A 252 -15.83 -25.24 42.67
N GLU A 253 -17.05 -24.78 42.92
CA GLU A 253 -17.52 -24.33 44.21
C GLU A 253 -18.64 -25.25 44.70
N LEU A 254 -18.45 -25.89 45.85
CA LEU A 254 -19.47 -26.75 46.45
C LEU A 254 -20.12 -26.03 47.63
N GLN A 255 -21.44 -25.88 47.61
CA GLN A 255 -22.22 -25.26 48.68
C GLN A 255 -23.28 -26.19 49.25
N ASP A 256 -23.29 -26.38 50.57
CA ASP A 256 -24.35 -27.14 51.22
C ASP A 256 -25.67 -26.34 51.25
N ARG A 257 -26.74 -26.92 50.69
CA ARG A 257 -28.10 -26.35 50.68
C ARG A 257 -29.10 -27.13 51.52
N SER A 258 -28.62 -28.06 52.36
CA SER A 258 -29.48 -28.92 53.17
C SER A 258 -30.13 -28.18 54.34
N GLY A 259 -29.61 -27.01 54.73
CA GLY A 259 -30.10 -26.25 55.90
C GLY A 259 -29.82 -26.92 57.25
N LEU A 260 -28.95 -27.92 57.26
CA LEU A 260 -28.52 -28.68 58.44
C LEU A 260 -27.24 -28.01 58.98
N GLU A 261 -27.36 -27.21 60.05
CA GLU A 261 -26.36 -26.42 60.81
C GLU A 261 -24.88 -26.41 60.34
N GLY A 262 -24.26 -25.21 60.36
CA GLY A 262 -22.84 -24.96 60.09
C GLY A 262 -22.61 -24.00 58.92
N GLU A 263 -21.50 -23.25 58.94
CA GLU A 263 -21.10 -22.36 57.84
C GLU A 263 -21.31 -23.04 56.48
N ALA A 264 -22.00 -22.35 55.56
CA ALA A 264 -22.21 -22.87 54.21
C ALA A 264 -20.86 -23.24 53.64
N LEU A 265 -20.64 -24.55 53.42
CA LEU A 265 -19.44 -25.04 52.78
C LEU A 265 -19.18 -24.17 51.55
N ARG A 266 -18.00 -23.55 51.48
CA ARG A 266 -17.50 -22.90 50.27
C ARG A 266 -16.08 -23.37 50.09
N TYR A 267 -15.94 -24.49 49.41
CA TYR A 267 -14.65 -24.90 48.92
C TYR A 267 -14.57 -24.52 47.45
N SER A 268 -13.51 -23.81 47.07
CA SER A 268 -13.21 -23.49 45.67
C SER A 268 -11.94 -24.22 45.25
N SER A 269 -11.98 -24.94 44.12
CA SER A 269 -10.80 -25.59 43.54
C SER A 269 -9.79 -24.61 42.91
N GLY A 270 -10.15 -23.33 42.75
CA GLY A 270 -9.30 -22.30 42.15
C GLY A 270 -10.03 -21.00 41.81
N SER A 271 -9.33 -20.01 41.25
CA SER A 271 -9.95 -18.74 40.82
C SER A 271 -10.76 -18.91 39.54
N ALA A 272 -12.02 -18.49 39.57
CA ALA A 272 -12.86 -18.36 38.38
C ALA A 272 -12.39 -17.16 37.54
N ALA A 273 -12.52 -17.28 36.21
CA ALA A 273 -12.42 -16.14 35.32
C ALA A 273 -13.60 -15.18 35.52
N ASP A 274 -13.40 -13.92 35.15
CA ASP A 274 -14.50 -12.97 35.05
C ASP A 274 -15.31 -13.29 33.78
N SER A 275 -16.32 -14.14 33.93
CA SER A 275 -17.14 -14.66 32.84
C SER A 275 -18.58 -14.87 33.32
N PRO A 276 -19.60 -14.58 32.48
CA PRO A 276 -20.99 -14.89 32.81
C PRO A 276 -21.27 -16.41 32.76
N LEU A 277 -20.35 -17.20 32.21
CA LEU A 277 -20.50 -18.64 32.08
C LEU A 277 -20.46 -19.32 33.46
N GLN A 278 -21.56 -19.98 33.79
CA GLN A 278 -21.64 -20.79 34.99
C GLN A 278 -22.62 -21.95 34.78
N LEU A 279 -22.31 -23.10 35.38
CA LEU A 279 -23.21 -24.23 35.44
C LEU A 279 -23.47 -24.55 36.91
N GLN A 280 -24.74 -24.64 37.28
CA GLN A 280 -25.14 -25.05 38.62
C GLN A 280 -25.86 -26.39 38.56
N ARG A 281 -25.45 -27.34 39.42
CA ARG A 281 -26.07 -28.65 39.55
C ARG A 281 -26.26 -29.00 41.02
N GLU A 282 -27.35 -29.69 41.32
CA GLU A 282 -27.55 -30.29 42.64
C GLU A 282 -26.95 -31.70 42.64
N LEU A 283 -26.12 -31.96 43.65
CA LEU A 283 -25.51 -33.25 43.92
C LEU A 283 -26.06 -33.83 45.22
N LEU A 284 -26.24 -35.14 45.24
CA LEU A 284 -26.70 -35.88 46.41
C LEU A 284 -25.56 -36.71 46.99
N LEU A 285 -25.33 -36.54 48.29
CA LEU A 285 -24.37 -37.33 49.06
C LEU A 285 -25.00 -37.73 50.39
N GLY A 286 -25.44 -38.98 50.49
CA GLY A 286 -26.23 -39.45 51.62
C GLY A 286 -27.55 -38.69 51.76
N ASP A 287 -27.76 -38.06 52.91
CA ASP A 287 -28.92 -37.23 53.23
C ASP A 287 -28.71 -35.72 52.94
N ARG A 288 -27.56 -35.33 52.40
CA ARG A 288 -27.24 -33.92 52.09
C ARG A 288 -27.39 -33.59 50.60
N ARG A 289 -27.88 -32.37 50.36
CA ARG A 289 -28.01 -31.73 49.04
C ARG A 289 -26.95 -30.65 48.90
N TYR A 290 -25.99 -30.90 48.02
CA TYR A 290 -24.96 -29.94 47.67
C TYR A 290 -25.29 -29.25 46.36
N SER A 291 -25.09 -27.94 46.30
CA SER A 291 -25.08 -27.15 45.07
C SER A 291 -23.66 -27.05 44.56
N LEU A 292 -23.36 -27.73 43.46
CA LEU A 292 -22.12 -27.58 42.71
C LEU A 292 -22.27 -26.42 41.72
N LEU A 293 -21.44 -25.39 41.89
CA LEU A 293 -21.29 -24.29 40.96
C LEU A 293 -19.96 -24.44 40.23
N ILE A 294 -20.03 -24.55 38.91
CA ILE A 294 -18.86 -24.68 38.04
C ILE A 294 -18.72 -23.38 37.26
N ARG A 295 -17.51 -22.84 37.21
CA ARG A 295 -17.14 -21.65 36.41
C ARG A 295 -15.85 -21.92 35.64
N PRO A 296 -15.66 -21.32 34.45
CA PRO A 296 -14.39 -21.45 33.74
C PRO A 296 -13.27 -20.71 34.51
N THR A 297 -12.03 -21.21 34.42
CA THR A 297 -10.84 -20.46 34.82
C THR A 297 -10.32 -19.62 33.65
N GLN A 298 -9.37 -18.73 33.93
CA GLN A 298 -8.74 -17.92 32.88
C GLN A 298 -8.08 -18.80 31.80
N ALA A 299 -7.44 -19.89 32.21
CA ALA A 299 -6.82 -20.86 31.30
C ALA A 299 -7.84 -21.55 30.38
N PHE A 300 -9.10 -21.73 30.81
CA PHE A 300 -10.15 -22.29 29.95
C PHE A 300 -10.55 -21.30 28.87
N ILE A 301 -10.73 -20.03 29.24
CA ILE A 301 -11.06 -18.97 28.29
C ILE A 301 -9.95 -18.85 27.24
N GLU A 302 -8.68 -18.84 27.68
CA GLU A 302 -7.52 -18.73 26.79
C GLU A 302 -7.37 -19.94 25.87
N ALA A 303 -7.47 -21.16 26.41
CA ALA A 303 -7.39 -22.40 25.63
C ALA A 303 -8.53 -22.54 24.59
N ASN A 304 -9.67 -21.88 24.84
CA ASN A 304 -10.82 -21.85 23.94
C ASN A 304 -10.98 -20.48 23.26
N SER A 305 -9.95 -19.62 23.27
CA SER A 305 -9.95 -18.35 22.54
C SER A 305 -9.44 -18.55 21.11
N THR A 306 -10.16 -17.99 20.13
CA THR A 306 -9.72 -18.02 18.73
C THR A 306 -9.50 -16.60 18.21
N PRO A 307 -8.37 -16.29 17.56
CA PRO A 307 -8.07 -14.94 17.06
C PRO A 307 -8.86 -14.56 15.79
N ILE A 308 -9.82 -15.39 15.36
CA ILE A 308 -10.54 -15.26 14.09
C ILE A 308 -11.25 -13.91 13.99
N LEU A 309 -11.83 -13.39 15.08
CA LEU A 309 -12.49 -12.08 15.06
C LEU A 309 -11.54 -10.95 14.63
N GLY A 310 -10.34 -10.89 15.23
CA GLY A 310 -9.33 -9.90 14.88
C GLY A 310 -8.85 -10.05 13.43
N ILE A 311 -8.67 -11.28 12.96
CA ILE A 311 -8.29 -11.58 11.58
C ILE A 311 -9.37 -11.11 10.60
N VAL A 312 -10.64 -11.41 10.85
CA VAL A 312 -11.78 -11.02 9.99
C VAL A 312 -11.89 -9.50 9.91
N LEU A 313 -11.77 -8.79 11.05
CA LEU A 313 -11.81 -7.34 11.07
C LEU A 313 -10.61 -6.72 10.33
N ALA A 314 -9.40 -7.23 10.54
CA ALA A 314 -8.20 -6.72 9.87
C ALA A 314 -8.21 -6.99 8.36
N ALA A 315 -8.55 -8.22 7.95
CA ALA A 315 -8.62 -8.59 6.54
C ALA A 315 -9.76 -7.85 5.82
N GLY A 316 -10.93 -7.72 6.44
CA GLY A 316 -12.08 -7.01 5.86
C GLY A 316 -11.85 -5.50 5.73
N THR A 317 -11.21 -4.87 6.73
CA THR A 317 -10.83 -3.45 6.66
C THR A 317 -9.79 -3.20 5.57
N LEU A 318 -8.74 -4.05 5.50
CA LEU A 318 -7.73 -3.98 4.44
C LEU A 318 -8.37 -4.14 3.05
N LEU A 319 -9.22 -5.15 2.86
CA LEU A 319 -9.90 -5.39 1.58
C LEU A 319 -10.80 -4.22 1.19
N SER A 320 -11.50 -3.62 2.15
CA SER A 320 -12.37 -2.45 1.92
C SER A 320 -11.56 -1.22 1.52
N LEU A 321 -10.40 -0.98 2.16
CA LEU A 321 -9.48 0.10 1.79
C LEU A 321 -8.85 -0.13 0.42
N MET A 322 -8.43 -1.36 0.11
CA MET A 322 -7.90 -1.71 -1.22
C MET A 322 -8.94 -1.52 -2.32
N LEU A 323 -10.18 -1.93 -2.09
CA LEU A 323 -11.27 -1.74 -3.05
C LEU A 323 -11.58 -0.25 -3.25
N ALA A 324 -11.63 0.53 -2.17
CA ALA A 324 -11.81 1.98 -2.25
C ALA A 324 -10.67 2.65 -3.02
N ALA A 325 -9.41 2.29 -2.75
CA ALA A 325 -8.25 2.82 -3.46
C ALA A 325 -8.24 2.43 -4.95
N LEU A 326 -8.62 1.19 -5.28
CA LEU A 326 -8.76 0.73 -6.66
C LEU A 326 -9.84 1.51 -7.40
N LEU A 327 -11.02 1.67 -6.81
CA LEU A 327 -12.12 2.44 -7.39
C LEU A 327 -11.75 3.91 -7.54
N PHE A 328 -11.06 4.49 -6.55
CA PHE A 328 -10.53 5.85 -6.63
C PHE A 328 -9.54 6.00 -7.79
N SER A 329 -8.61 5.05 -7.94
CA SER A 329 -7.61 5.03 -9.01
C SER A 329 -8.29 4.95 -10.39
N LEU A 330 -9.20 4.00 -10.58
CA LEU A 330 -9.93 3.81 -11.84
C LEU A 330 -10.79 5.03 -12.20
N ALA A 331 -11.54 5.58 -11.24
CA ALA A 331 -12.36 6.75 -11.47
C ALA A 331 -11.51 8.01 -11.76
N SER A 332 -10.38 8.16 -11.06
CA SER A 332 -9.43 9.27 -11.30
C SER A 332 -8.75 9.16 -12.66
N GLN A 333 -8.36 7.95 -13.08
CA GLN A 333 -7.81 7.70 -14.42
C GLN A 333 -8.81 8.07 -15.51
N HIS A 334 -10.08 7.66 -15.37
CA HIS A 334 -11.12 8.03 -16.32
C HIS A 334 -11.36 9.55 -16.40
N GLN A 335 -11.34 10.25 -15.26
CA GLN A 335 -11.46 11.70 -15.23
C GLN A 335 -10.28 12.39 -15.91
N ARG A 336 -9.04 11.96 -15.64
CA ARG A 336 -7.82 12.49 -16.29
C ARG A 336 -7.81 12.25 -17.79
N ALA A 337 -8.20 11.04 -18.23
CA ALA A 337 -8.27 10.70 -19.63
C ALA A 337 -9.28 11.60 -20.38
N ARG A 338 -10.46 11.85 -19.80
CA ARG A 338 -11.44 12.78 -20.37
C ARG A 338 -10.92 14.22 -20.43
N ALA A 339 -10.27 14.69 -19.37
CA ALA A 339 -9.68 16.03 -19.34
C ALA A 339 -8.60 16.21 -20.42
N LEU A 340 -7.73 15.19 -20.60
CA LEU A 340 -6.71 15.20 -21.64
C LEU A 340 -7.32 15.23 -23.05
N VAL A 341 -8.36 14.45 -23.31
CA VAL A 341 -9.07 14.44 -24.61
C VAL A 341 -9.71 15.80 -24.89
N LEU A 342 -10.31 16.44 -23.89
CA LEU A 342 -10.88 17.80 -24.03
C LEU A 342 -9.78 18.84 -24.30
N GLN A 343 -8.62 18.72 -23.66
CA GLN A 343 -7.48 19.62 -23.89
C GLN A 343 -6.89 19.43 -25.31
N GLN A 344 -6.70 18.18 -25.76
CA GLN A 344 -6.18 17.90 -27.10
C GLN A 344 -7.13 18.38 -28.20
N THR A 345 -8.44 18.22 -28.02
CA THR A 345 -9.43 18.71 -28.98
C THR A 345 -9.49 20.24 -29.01
N ALA A 346 -9.21 20.92 -27.90
CA ALA A 346 -9.08 22.38 -27.87
C ALA A 346 -7.79 22.85 -28.58
N ASP A 347 -6.65 22.22 -28.31
CA ASP A 347 -5.35 22.55 -28.94
C ASP A 347 -5.39 22.34 -30.47
N LEU A 348 -6.00 21.25 -30.93
CA LEU A 348 -6.19 21.01 -32.37
C LEU A 348 -7.01 22.10 -33.05
N ARG A 349 -8.12 22.52 -32.43
CA ARG A 349 -8.94 23.62 -32.96
C ARG A 349 -8.19 24.95 -32.98
N GLN A 350 -7.34 25.19 -31.98
CA GLN A 350 -6.50 26.39 -31.95
C GLN A 350 -5.47 26.38 -33.08
N ARG A 351 -4.81 25.26 -33.35
CA ARG A 351 -3.87 25.12 -34.49
C ARG A 351 -4.55 25.28 -35.85
N GLU A 352 -5.75 24.73 -36.01
CA GLU A 352 -6.55 24.95 -37.23
C GLU A 352 -6.89 26.43 -37.43
N ALA A 353 -7.27 27.14 -36.36
CA ALA A 353 -7.56 28.56 -36.40
C ALA A 353 -6.31 29.42 -36.68
N GLU A 354 -5.15 29.06 -36.11
CA GLU A 354 -3.87 29.72 -36.36
C GLU A 354 -3.42 29.56 -37.82
N LEU A 355 -3.54 28.36 -38.39
CA LEU A 355 -3.25 28.11 -39.80
C LEU A 355 -4.18 28.92 -40.72
N ALA A 356 -5.47 29.00 -40.39
CA ALA A 356 -6.42 29.83 -41.12
C ALA A 356 -6.06 31.33 -41.04
N ALA A 357 -5.63 31.81 -39.88
CA ALA A 357 -5.20 33.19 -39.68
C ALA A 357 -3.91 33.54 -40.45
N VAL A 358 -2.92 32.63 -40.48
CA VAL A 358 -1.69 32.80 -41.26
C VAL A 358 -1.99 32.87 -42.77
N ASN A 359 -2.84 31.98 -43.29
CA ASN A 359 -3.26 32.02 -44.69
C ASN A 359 -4.03 33.30 -45.05
N SER A 360 -4.89 33.78 -44.15
CA SER A 360 -5.59 35.07 -44.35
C SER A 360 -4.61 36.24 -44.33
N ARG A 361 -3.57 36.20 -43.49
CA ARG A 361 -2.55 37.25 -43.42
C ARG A 361 -1.69 37.31 -44.68
N LEU A 362 -1.28 36.17 -45.23
CA LEU A 362 -0.52 36.11 -46.49
C LEU A 362 -1.32 36.71 -47.66
N ARG A 363 -2.61 36.37 -47.79
CA ARG A 363 -3.50 36.99 -48.78
C ARG A 363 -3.61 38.51 -48.56
N GLY A 364 -3.77 38.95 -47.31
CA GLY A 364 -3.83 40.38 -46.98
C GLY A 364 -2.54 41.16 -47.33
N VAL A 365 -1.36 40.53 -47.22
CA VAL A 365 -0.09 41.16 -47.66
C VAL A 365 -0.04 41.31 -49.17
N LEU A 366 -0.44 40.29 -49.93
CA LEU A 366 -0.49 40.36 -51.40
C LEU A 366 -1.53 41.39 -51.89
N ASP A 367 -2.65 41.53 -51.20
CA ASP A 367 -3.71 42.50 -51.52
C ASP A 367 -3.35 43.94 -51.13
N ALA A 368 -2.47 44.14 -50.15
CA ALA A 368 -1.98 45.47 -49.77
C ALA A 368 -1.15 46.13 -50.90
N ALA A 369 -0.54 45.33 -51.78
CA ALA A 369 0.23 45.77 -52.93
C ALA A 369 -0.70 46.21 -54.09
N THR A 370 -1.57 47.21 -53.83
CA THR A 370 -2.63 47.65 -54.77
C THR A 370 -2.12 48.40 -56.01
N GLN A 371 -0.85 48.80 -56.03
CA GLN A 371 -0.23 49.56 -57.11
C GLN A 371 0.53 48.68 -58.11
N VAL A 372 0.63 47.38 -57.84
CA VAL A 372 1.32 46.41 -58.71
C VAL A 372 0.41 45.20 -58.96
N ALA A 373 0.43 44.67 -60.17
CA ALA A 373 -0.27 43.44 -60.50
C ALA A 373 0.62 42.24 -60.15
N ILE A 374 0.18 41.40 -59.22
CA ILE A 374 0.88 40.16 -58.85
C ILE A 374 0.06 38.98 -59.36
N ILE A 375 0.67 38.22 -60.26
CA ILE A 375 0.06 37.06 -60.92
C ILE A 375 0.99 35.87 -60.72
N ALA A 376 0.53 34.83 -60.04
CA ALA A 376 1.28 33.57 -59.94
C ALA A 376 0.62 32.51 -60.83
N THR A 377 1.41 31.70 -61.52
CA THR A 377 0.94 30.60 -62.36
C THR A 377 1.56 29.28 -61.94
N ASP A 378 0.92 28.18 -62.34
CA ASP A 378 1.58 26.87 -62.37
C ASP A 378 2.58 26.77 -63.54
N LEU A 379 3.22 25.60 -63.66
CA LEU A 379 4.16 25.29 -64.75
C LEU A 379 3.53 25.30 -66.15
N ARG A 380 2.21 25.25 -66.27
CA ARG A 380 1.47 25.28 -67.54
C ARG A 380 0.94 26.68 -67.86
N GLY A 381 1.23 27.67 -67.02
CA GLY A 381 0.76 29.04 -67.19
C GLY A 381 -0.66 29.30 -66.69
N THR A 382 -1.30 28.34 -66.01
CA THR A 382 -2.63 28.56 -65.43
C THR A 382 -2.50 29.50 -64.25
N ILE A 383 -3.23 30.63 -64.26
CA ILE A 383 -3.19 31.61 -63.18
C ILE A 383 -3.70 30.97 -61.88
N GLN A 384 -2.86 30.91 -60.84
CA GLN A 384 -3.21 30.43 -59.50
C GLN A 384 -3.49 31.57 -58.52
N THR A 385 -2.80 32.70 -58.67
CA THR A 385 -2.97 33.89 -57.84
C THR A 385 -3.14 35.11 -58.71
N PHE A 386 -4.06 35.98 -58.33
CA PHE A 386 -4.33 37.25 -58.98
C PHE A 386 -4.74 38.24 -57.88
N ASN A 387 -3.80 39.08 -57.44
CA ASN A 387 -4.04 39.96 -56.29
C ASN A 387 -4.99 41.12 -56.61
N VAL A 388 -5.45 41.84 -55.59
CA VAL A 388 -6.31 43.04 -55.77
C VAL A 388 -5.66 44.12 -56.65
N GLY A 389 -4.33 44.24 -56.64
CA GLY A 389 -3.61 45.15 -57.54
C GLY A 389 -3.79 44.79 -59.02
N ALA A 390 -3.72 43.50 -59.36
CA ALA A 390 -3.98 43.01 -60.71
C ALA A 390 -5.43 43.21 -61.15
N GLU A 391 -6.40 42.99 -60.25
CA GLU A 391 -7.82 43.25 -60.53
C GLU A 391 -8.09 44.71 -60.89
N ARG A 392 -7.51 45.64 -60.12
CA ARG A 392 -7.65 47.07 -60.37
C ARG A 392 -6.95 47.52 -61.64
N MET A 393 -5.73 47.02 -61.88
CA MET A 393 -4.91 47.43 -63.02
C MET A 393 -5.49 46.96 -64.36
N LEU A 394 -6.04 45.74 -64.38
CA LEU A 394 -6.49 45.06 -65.60
C LEU A 394 -8.02 45.06 -65.79
N GLY A 395 -8.79 45.33 -64.74
CA GLY A 395 -10.26 45.36 -64.79
C GLY A 395 -10.94 43.98 -64.81
N TYR A 396 -10.18 42.89 -64.61
CA TYR A 396 -10.70 41.54 -64.41
C TYR A 396 -10.86 41.21 -62.93
N ARG A 397 -11.77 40.31 -62.57
CA ARG A 397 -11.81 39.75 -61.23
C ARG A 397 -11.02 38.45 -61.16
N ALA A 398 -10.36 38.20 -60.05
CA ALA A 398 -9.57 37.00 -59.80
C ALA A 398 -10.40 35.73 -60.00
N VAL A 399 -11.68 35.74 -59.58
CA VAL A 399 -12.61 34.60 -59.75
C VAL A 399 -12.87 34.23 -61.23
N ASP A 400 -12.66 35.17 -62.15
CA ASP A 400 -12.88 34.94 -63.58
C ASP A 400 -11.64 34.33 -64.25
N LEU A 401 -10.44 34.59 -63.72
CA LEU A 401 -9.15 34.21 -64.33
C LEU A 401 -8.44 33.04 -63.62
N VAL A 402 -8.51 32.98 -62.29
CA VAL A 402 -7.80 31.99 -61.48
C VAL A 402 -8.31 30.57 -61.78
N GLY A 403 -7.40 29.67 -62.10
CA GLY A 403 -7.64 28.26 -62.42
C GLY A 403 -8.21 28.02 -63.83
N ARG A 404 -8.38 29.07 -64.64
CA ARG A 404 -9.11 28.98 -65.93
C ARG A 404 -8.36 29.54 -67.13
N HIS A 405 -7.55 30.57 -66.94
CA HIS A 405 -6.89 31.29 -68.02
C HIS A 405 -5.38 31.39 -67.81
N THR A 406 -4.65 31.60 -68.92
CA THR A 406 -3.22 31.95 -68.91
C THR A 406 -3.04 33.46 -69.09
N PRO A 407 -1.90 34.04 -68.68
CA PRO A 407 -1.61 35.46 -68.85
C PRO A 407 -1.59 35.95 -70.31
N GLU A 408 -1.57 35.06 -71.32
CA GLU A 408 -1.60 35.47 -72.73
C GLU A 408 -2.81 36.34 -73.08
N LEU A 409 -3.96 36.09 -72.44
CA LEU A 409 -5.22 36.85 -72.61
C LEU A 409 -5.05 38.36 -72.37
N ILE A 410 -4.15 38.73 -71.45
CA ILE A 410 -3.98 40.12 -71.00
C ILE A 410 -2.83 40.83 -71.73
N HIS A 411 -2.15 40.19 -72.67
CA HIS A 411 -1.05 40.79 -73.44
C HIS A 411 -1.48 41.10 -74.88
N LEU A 412 -0.86 42.10 -75.51
CA LEU A 412 -1.10 42.42 -76.91
C LEU A 412 -0.60 41.27 -77.82
N PRO A 413 -1.47 40.63 -78.63
CA PRO A 413 -1.09 39.42 -79.39
C PRO A 413 0.08 39.62 -80.36
N GLU A 414 0.20 40.82 -80.93
CA GLU A 414 1.29 41.17 -81.85
C GLU A 414 2.67 41.13 -81.16
N GLU A 415 2.77 41.61 -79.91
CA GLU A 415 4.00 41.58 -79.12
C GLU A 415 4.41 40.15 -78.75
N ILE A 416 3.43 39.28 -78.44
CA ILE A 416 3.68 37.87 -78.11
C ILE A 416 4.30 37.15 -79.31
N VAL A 417 3.72 37.32 -80.50
CA VAL A 417 4.22 36.69 -81.74
C VAL A 417 5.60 37.22 -82.11
N GLN A 418 5.81 38.54 -81.99
CA GLN A 418 7.10 39.16 -82.28
C GLN A 418 8.19 38.64 -81.32
N ARG A 419 7.92 38.65 -80.01
CA ARG A 419 8.87 38.17 -79.00
C ARG A 419 9.13 36.68 -79.11
N GLY A 420 8.11 35.88 -79.40
CA GLY A 420 8.25 34.44 -79.65
C GLY A 420 9.23 34.14 -80.78
N ARG A 421 9.17 34.90 -81.89
CA ARG A 421 10.13 34.77 -83.00
C ARG A 421 11.56 35.13 -82.59
N GLU A 422 11.73 36.23 -81.86
CA GLU A 422 13.06 36.67 -81.36
C GLU A 422 13.68 35.63 -80.41
N LEU A 423 12.89 35.15 -79.45
CA LEU A 423 13.31 34.11 -78.51
C LEU A 423 13.61 32.81 -79.24
N SER A 424 12.81 32.45 -80.23
CA SER A 424 13.02 31.23 -81.01
C SER A 424 14.34 31.24 -81.78
N GLN A 425 14.68 32.40 -82.38
CA GLN A 425 15.96 32.59 -83.05
C GLN A 425 17.14 32.55 -82.06
N ARG A 426 17.00 33.16 -80.89
CA ARG A 426 18.09 33.26 -79.90
C ARG A 426 18.34 31.95 -79.16
N LEU A 427 17.29 31.23 -78.78
CA LEU A 427 17.36 30.00 -77.99
C LEU A 427 17.41 28.73 -78.86
N GLY A 428 17.34 28.88 -80.19
CA GLY A 428 17.50 27.77 -81.14
C GLY A 428 16.38 26.72 -81.08
N ARG A 429 15.24 27.04 -80.46
CA ARG A 429 14.05 26.19 -80.35
C ARG A 429 12.80 27.05 -80.52
N GLN A 430 11.73 26.49 -81.08
CA GLN A 430 10.46 27.21 -81.25
C GLN A 430 9.86 27.55 -79.86
N ILE A 431 9.52 28.82 -79.63
CA ILE A 431 8.93 29.36 -78.40
C ILE A 431 7.63 30.08 -78.77
N GLU A 432 6.53 29.61 -78.23
CA GLU A 432 5.16 30.06 -78.52
C GLU A 432 4.34 30.20 -77.23
N ASP A 433 3.20 30.89 -77.32
CA ASP A 433 2.20 31.02 -76.25
C ASP A 433 2.79 31.49 -74.90
N PHE A 434 2.37 30.90 -73.78
CA PHE A 434 2.83 31.23 -72.43
C PHE A 434 4.36 31.14 -72.26
N GLU A 435 5.01 30.27 -73.03
CA GLU A 435 6.46 30.06 -72.91
C GLU A 435 7.26 31.32 -73.25
N VAL A 436 6.69 32.23 -74.05
CA VAL A 436 7.28 33.53 -74.39
C VAL A 436 7.62 34.37 -73.16
N PHE A 437 6.84 34.25 -72.07
CA PHE A 437 7.06 35.04 -70.85
C PHE A 437 8.05 34.40 -69.86
N VAL A 438 8.23 33.07 -69.95
CA VAL A 438 8.91 32.29 -68.89
C VAL A 438 10.15 31.54 -69.38
N ALA A 439 10.39 31.46 -70.69
CA ALA A 439 11.49 30.69 -71.28
C ALA A 439 12.86 31.06 -70.69
N GLU A 440 13.10 32.36 -70.48
CA GLU A 440 14.35 32.85 -69.89
C GLU A 440 14.36 32.71 -68.36
N ALA A 441 13.23 32.96 -67.68
CA ALA A 441 13.10 32.82 -66.22
C ALA A 441 13.28 31.37 -65.74
N SER A 442 13.13 30.40 -66.65
CA SER A 442 13.29 28.97 -66.40
C SER A 442 14.76 28.51 -66.40
N LEU A 443 15.70 29.28 -66.94
CA LEU A 443 17.08 28.85 -67.25
C LEU A 443 18.15 29.20 -66.17
N ALA A 444 17.80 29.09 -64.88
CA ALA A 444 18.63 29.34 -63.69
C ALA A 444 18.77 30.82 -63.26
N GLN A 445 19.01 30.99 -61.94
CA GLN A 445 18.72 32.14 -61.07
C GLN A 445 18.78 33.53 -61.74
N GLY A 446 17.62 34.00 -62.18
CA GLY A 446 17.41 35.33 -62.71
C GLY A 446 15.93 35.68 -62.75
N HIS A 447 15.65 36.98 -62.89
CA HIS A 447 14.32 37.48 -63.22
C HIS A 447 14.34 37.99 -64.66
N VAL A 448 13.24 37.82 -65.37
CA VAL A 448 13.06 38.44 -66.69
C VAL A 448 12.30 39.73 -66.46
N GLU A 449 12.87 40.86 -66.88
CA GLU A 449 12.23 42.16 -66.81
C GLU A 449 12.03 42.67 -68.24
N GLN A 450 10.79 42.95 -68.61
CA GLN A 450 10.47 43.43 -69.95
C GLN A 450 9.21 44.30 -69.97
N GLU A 451 9.22 45.30 -70.86
CA GLU A 451 8.05 46.12 -71.14
C GLU A 451 7.07 45.38 -72.04
N TRP A 452 5.80 45.39 -71.63
CA TRP A 452 4.69 44.77 -72.35
C TRP A 452 3.50 45.71 -72.39
N THR A 453 2.66 45.58 -73.41
CA THR A 453 1.37 46.26 -73.49
C THR A 453 0.27 45.31 -73.03
N TYR A 454 -0.29 45.61 -71.86
CA TYR A 454 -1.44 44.89 -71.32
C TYR A 454 -2.74 45.36 -71.95
N ILE A 455 -3.66 44.43 -72.20
CA ILE A 455 -5.03 44.69 -72.64
C ILE A 455 -5.98 44.54 -71.44
N ARG A 456 -6.62 45.63 -71.04
CA ARG A 456 -7.63 45.62 -69.98
C ARG A 456 -8.94 45.00 -70.46
N ARG A 457 -9.81 44.63 -69.52
CA ARG A 457 -11.15 44.07 -69.82
C ARG A 457 -12.03 44.97 -70.70
N ASP A 458 -11.84 46.28 -70.64
CA ASP A 458 -12.56 47.27 -71.47
C ASP A 458 -11.93 47.50 -72.86
N GLY A 459 -10.85 46.78 -73.18
CA GLY A 459 -10.11 46.89 -74.43
C GLY A 459 -9.06 48.00 -74.46
N SER A 460 -8.92 48.81 -73.41
CA SER A 460 -7.86 49.81 -73.32
C SER A 460 -6.50 49.17 -73.12
N GLN A 461 -5.46 49.80 -73.68
CA GLN A 461 -4.08 49.34 -73.56
C GLN A 461 -3.38 50.01 -72.38
N LEU A 462 -2.52 49.27 -71.69
CA LEU A 462 -1.75 49.73 -70.55
C LEU A 462 -0.29 49.28 -70.71
N PRO A 463 0.68 50.21 -70.86
CA PRO A 463 2.07 49.84 -70.84
C PRO A 463 2.47 49.45 -69.41
N VAL A 464 3.11 48.30 -69.27
CA VAL A 464 3.63 47.80 -67.99
C VAL A 464 5.07 47.35 -68.14
N ASN A 465 5.82 47.43 -67.04
CA ASN A 465 7.04 46.67 -66.90
C ASN A 465 6.72 45.40 -66.09
N LEU A 466 6.93 44.23 -66.71
CA LEU A 466 6.66 42.91 -66.14
C LEU A 466 7.98 42.26 -65.73
N MET A 467 8.07 41.93 -64.45
CA MET A 467 9.12 41.08 -63.88
C MET A 467 8.57 39.67 -63.67
N VAL A 468 9.23 38.65 -64.22
CA VAL A 468 8.86 37.24 -64.04
C VAL A 468 9.98 36.48 -63.34
N THR A 469 9.66 35.75 -62.27
CA THR A 469 10.57 34.85 -61.56
C THR A 469 10.01 33.44 -61.47
N GLY A 470 10.90 32.44 -61.48
CA GLY A 470 10.52 31.06 -61.17
C GLY A 470 10.29 30.86 -59.67
N VAL A 471 9.15 30.28 -59.30
CA VAL A 471 8.85 29.89 -57.91
C VAL A 471 9.30 28.45 -57.72
N ARG A 472 10.14 28.21 -56.71
CA ARG A 472 10.69 26.89 -56.39
C ARG A 472 10.23 26.41 -55.02
N ASP A 473 10.13 25.10 -54.84
CA ASP A 473 9.81 24.49 -53.55
C ASP A 473 11.05 24.32 -52.64
N ALA A 474 10.87 23.69 -51.48
CA ALA A 474 11.93 23.46 -50.51
C ALA A 474 13.02 22.47 -51.00
N GLN A 475 12.81 21.82 -52.15
CA GLN A 475 13.73 20.89 -52.80
C GLN A 475 14.42 21.54 -54.01
N ASP A 476 14.24 22.85 -54.22
CA ASP A 476 14.75 23.65 -55.35
C ASP A 476 14.14 23.29 -56.72
N GLU A 477 13.02 22.56 -56.72
CA GLU A 477 12.28 22.21 -57.95
C GLU A 477 11.37 23.36 -58.36
N LEU A 478 11.33 23.67 -59.67
CA LEU A 478 10.45 24.72 -60.20
C LEU A 478 8.98 24.26 -60.11
N VAL A 479 8.15 25.01 -59.38
CA VAL A 479 6.74 24.69 -59.16
C VAL A 479 5.76 25.65 -59.86
N GLY A 480 6.26 26.79 -60.35
CA GLY A 480 5.45 27.78 -61.04
C GLY A 480 6.20 29.07 -61.34
N PHE A 481 5.47 30.12 -61.71
CA PHE A 481 6.03 31.42 -62.04
C PHE A 481 5.31 32.54 -61.31
N LEU A 482 6.03 33.58 -60.91
CA LEU A 482 5.49 34.79 -60.31
C LEU A 482 5.78 35.98 -61.24
N GLY A 483 4.72 36.53 -61.81
CA GLY A 483 4.75 37.79 -62.55
C GLY A 483 4.36 38.96 -61.66
N ILE A 484 5.19 40.00 -61.63
CA ILE A 484 4.89 41.29 -61.00
C ILE A 484 4.94 42.35 -62.10
N ALA A 485 3.80 42.94 -62.42
CA ALA A 485 3.68 44.01 -63.40
C ALA A 485 3.41 45.36 -62.72
N ILE A 486 4.11 46.38 -63.20
CA ILE A 486 3.98 47.76 -62.72
C ILE A 486 3.56 48.63 -63.89
N ASP A 487 2.52 49.45 -63.68
CA ASP A 487 2.10 50.46 -64.64
C ASP A 487 3.21 51.52 -64.83
N ILE A 488 3.67 51.71 -66.07
CA ILE A 488 4.72 52.67 -66.42
C ILE A 488 4.19 53.92 -67.15
N THR A 489 2.88 54.16 -67.12
CA THR A 489 2.22 55.29 -67.79
C THR A 489 2.70 56.66 -67.27
N ALA A 490 3.25 56.73 -66.06
CA ALA A 490 3.85 57.93 -65.48
C ALA A 490 5.38 57.78 -65.31
N GLY A 491 6.15 58.12 -66.35
CA GLY A 491 7.61 58.06 -66.29
C GLY A 491 8.22 59.08 -65.31
N ARG A 492 8.67 58.63 -64.13
CA ARG A 492 9.88 59.12 -63.41
C ARG A 492 10.20 58.38 -62.09
N GLN A 493 11.33 57.66 -62.13
CA GLN A 493 12.39 57.52 -61.12
C GLN A 493 12.43 56.31 -60.13
N ASN A 494 13.32 55.37 -60.51
CA ASN A 494 14.13 54.37 -59.80
C ASN A 494 14.61 54.62 -58.35
N ARG A 495 14.23 55.70 -57.65
CA ARG A 495 14.78 56.01 -56.31
C ARG A 495 14.01 55.38 -55.14
N LEU A 496 12.71 55.19 -55.28
CA LEU A 496 11.84 54.64 -54.21
C LEU A 496 11.84 53.10 -54.15
N ALA A 497 12.26 52.42 -55.22
CA ALA A 497 12.31 50.96 -55.29
C ALA A 497 13.40 50.36 -54.37
N LEU A 498 14.50 51.09 -54.14
CA LEU A 498 15.55 50.64 -53.21
C LEU A 498 15.10 50.71 -51.75
N GLU A 499 14.41 51.78 -51.35
CA GLU A 499 14.02 52.00 -49.94
C GLU A 499 12.91 51.02 -49.48
N ALA A 500 12.00 50.64 -50.37
CA ALA A 500 10.96 49.65 -50.08
C ALA A 500 11.51 48.23 -49.94
N ARG A 501 12.61 47.90 -50.63
CA ARG A 501 13.30 46.60 -50.57
C ARG A 501 14.00 46.39 -49.23
N ASP A 502 14.77 47.39 -48.79
CA ASP A 502 15.58 47.27 -47.57
C ASP A 502 14.69 47.26 -46.30
N HIS A 503 13.58 48.01 -46.31
CA HIS A 503 12.62 48.04 -45.20
C HIS A 503 11.79 46.74 -45.05
N LEU A 504 11.64 45.96 -46.14
CA LEU A 504 10.97 44.66 -46.13
C LEU A 504 11.86 43.56 -45.52
N LEU A 505 13.16 43.57 -45.84
CA LEU A 505 14.13 42.60 -45.30
C LEU A 505 14.36 42.77 -43.78
N GLU A 506 14.36 44.01 -43.27
CA GLU A 506 14.40 44.28 -41.82
C GLU A 506 13.17 43.74 -41.09
N LYS A 507 11.97 43.88 -41.65
CA LYS A 507 10.73 43.41 -41.01
C LYS A 507 10.58 41.89 -41.01
N LEU A 508 11.15 41.21 -42.00
CA LEU A 508 11.12 39.75 -42.10
C LEU A 508 12.10 39.09 -41.11
N THR A 509 13.27 39.69 -40.89
CA THR A 509 14.30 39.14 -39.99
C THR A 509 14.03 39.41 -38.51
N ALA A 510 13.33 40.48 -38.15
CA ALA A 510 13.00 40.83 -36.76
C ALA A 510 12.02 39.86 -36.05
N ASN A 511 11.33 38.99 -36.77
CA ASN A 511 10.30 38.09 -36.22
C ASN A 511 10.74 36.62 -36.10
N VAL A 512 12.00 36.30 -36.43
CA VAL A 512 12.54 34.94 -36.30
C VAL A 512 13.13 34.77 -34.89
N PRO A 513 12.64 33.82 -34.07
CA PRO A 513 13.22 33.54 -32.75
C PRO A 513 14.62 32.95 -32.90
N GLY A 514 15.64 33.77 -32.65
CA GLY A 514 17.05 33.42 -32.84
C GLY A 514 17.86 34.58 -33.43
N ALA A 515 19.06 34.30 -33.92
CA ALA A 515 19.85 35.26 -34.70
C ALA A 515 20.18 34.66 -36.07
N ILE A 516 19.70 35.30 -37.14
CA ILE A 516 20.17 35.04 -38.50
C ILE A 516 21.48 35.78 -38.71
N TYR A 517 22.45 35.12 -39.33
CA TYR A 517 23.78 35.67 -39.53
C TYR A 517 24.43 35.16 -40.82
N GLN A 518 25.39 35.95 -41.30
CA GLN A 518 26.44 35.52 -42.19
C GLN A 518 27.74 35.48 -41.39
N TYR A 519 28.51 34.41 -41.51
CA TYR A 519 29.85 34.30 -40.93
C TYR A 519 30.84 34.09 -42.06
N GLN A 520 31.92 34.86 -42.10
CA GLN A 520 32.95 34.74 -43.13
C GLN A 520 34.28 34.35 -42.49
N LEU A 521 34.90 33.29 -43.01
CA LEU A 521 36.29 32.93 -42.71
C LEU A 521 37.15 33.31 -43.93
N ARG A 522 38.05 34.26 -43.74
CA ARG A 522 38.97 34.75 -44.77
C ARG A 522 40.15 33.79 -44.92
N ALA A 523 40.83 33.86 -46.06
CA ALA A 523 41.98 33.01 -46.37
C ALA A 523 43.19 33.21 -45.43
N ASP A 524 43.27 34.36 -44.75
CA ASP A 524 44.29 34.66 -43.73
C ASP A 524 43.97 34.07 -42.34
N GLY A 525 42.83 33.38 -42.21
CA GLY A 525 42.34 32.80 -40.95
C GLY A 525 41.58 33.78 -40.06
N SER A 526 41.46 35.06 -40.45
CA SER A 526 40.59 36.02 -39.76
C SER A 526 39.11 35.73 -40.08
N SER A 527 38.21 36.10 -39.18
CA SER A 527 36.78 35.89 -39.37
C SER A 527 35.94 37.06 -38.89
N CYS A 528 34.75 37.21 -39.47
CA CYS A 528 33.81 38.27 -39.14
C CYS A 528 32.37 37.80 -39.40
N PHE A 529 31.40 38.62 -38.98
CA PHE A 529 29.98 38.41 -39.28
C PHE A 529 29.47 39.53 -40.18
N PRO A 530 29.65 39.46 -41.52
CA PRO A 530 29.29 40.55 -42.45
C PRO A 530 27.84 41.00 -42.31
N TYR A 531 26.97 40.08 -41.92
CA TYR A 531 25.60 40.35 -41.56
C TYR A 531 25.23 39.63 -40.27
N ALA A 532 24.60 40.34 -39.34
CA ALA A 532 23.96 39.75 -38.19
C ALA A 532 22.65 40.50 -37.93
N SER A 533 21.55 39.75 -37.83
CA SER A 533 20.26 40.31 -37.41
C SER A 533 20.31 40.86 -35.98
N ALA A 534 19.36 41.72 -35.62
CA ALA A 534 19.24 42.28 -34.27
C ALA A 534 19.14 41.21 -33.16
N GLY A 535 18.76 39.98 -33.50
CA GLY A 535 18.72 38.83 -32.59
C GLY A 535 20.08 38.49 -31.96
N ILE A 536 21.20 38.91 -32.57
CA ILE A 536 22.54 38.68 -32.02
C ILE A 536 22.75 39.35 -30.64
N ARG A 537 22.05 40.46 -30.38
CA ARG A 537 22.03 41.13 -29.06
C ARG A 537 21.47 40.22 -27.98
N THR A 538 20.48 39.41 -28.32
CA THR A 538 19.85 38.46 -27.41
C THR A 538 20.71 37.20 -27.24
N ILE A 539 21.30 36.70 -28.33
CA ILE A 539 22.07 35.45 -28.36
C ILE A 539 23.47 35.58 -27.73
N TYR A 540 24.19 36.67 -28.00
CA TYR A 540 25.59 36.86 -27.56
C TYR A 540 25.84 38.13 -26.73
N GLU A 541 24.83 38.99 -26.53
CA GLU A 541 25.00 40.29 -25.86
C GLU A 541 26.11 41.12 -26.52
N VAL A 542 26.11 41.15 -27.85
CA VAL A 542 26.98 41.98 -28.70
C VAL A 542 26.15 42.75 -29.71
N GLU A 543 26.64 43.92 -30.10
CA GLU A 543 26.03 44.72 -31.16
C GLU A 543 26.40 44.16 -32.54
N PRO A 544 25.46 44.09 -33.51
CA PRO A 544 25.75 43.63 -34.88
C PRO A 544 26.94 44.36 -35.53
N GLU A 545 27.05 45.66 -35.27
CA GLU A 545 28.12 46.51 -35.82
C GLU A 545 29.50 46.14 -35.26
N ALA A 546 29.55 45.64 -34.02
CA ALA A 546 30.80 45.25 -33.38
C ALA A 546 31.39 43.95 -33.96
N VAL A 547 30.55 43.11 -34.58
CA VAL A 547 30.97 41.82 -35.15
C VAL A 547 31.16 41.84 -36.66
N ARG A 548 30.77 42.96 -37.30
CA ARG A 548 30.74 43.09 -38.76
C ARG A 548 32.09 42.88 -39.42
N GLU A 549 33.14 43.38 -38.77
CA GLU A 549 34.52 43.32 -39.28
C GLU A 549 35.41 42.33 -38.52
N ASP A 550 34.97 41.85 -37.35
CA ASP A 550 35.73 40.97 -36.45
C ASP A 550 34.79 40.05 -35.65
N ALA A 551 34.99 38.73 -35.73
CA ALA A 551 34.21 37.74 -35.00
C ALA A 551 34.65 37.56 -33.53
N GLN A 552 35.76 38.17 -33.10
CA GLN A 552 36.32 38.00 -31.76
C GLN A 552 35.35 38.33 -30.62
N PRO A 553 34.47 39.36 -30.70
CA PRO A 553 33.48 39.62 -29.66
C PRO A 553 32.53 38.44 -29.41
N VAL A 554 32.22 37.64 -30.43
CA VAL A 554 31.41 36.41 -30.30
C VAL A 554 32.24 35.28 -29.71
N PHE A 555 33.46 35.05 -30.20
CA PHE A 555 34.34 34.01 -29.66
C PHE A 555 34.72 34.22 -28.20
N ALA A 556 34.81 35.48 -27.75
CA ALA A 556 35.03 35.83 -26.35
C ALA A 556 33.85 35.45 -25.43
N ARG A 557 32.66 35.20 -25.97
CA ARG A 557 31.50 34.69 -25.22
C ARG A 557 31.47 33.17 -25.10
N ILE A 558 32.25 32.44 -25.88
CA ILE A 558 32.18 30.97 -25.89
C ILE A 558 32.87 30.42 -24.65
N HIS A 559 32.30 29.37 -24.05
CA HIS A 559 32.89 28.72 -22.88
C HIS A 559 34.30 28.19 -23.21
N PRO A 560 35.31 28.38 -22.33
CA PRO A 560 36.70 28.00 -22.62
C PRO A 560 36.87 26.54 -23.09
N ASP A 561 36.18 25.60 -22.45
CA ASP A 561 36.22 24.18 -22.83
C ASP A 561 35.69 23.87 -24.25
N ASP A 562 34.78 24.70 -24.77
CA ASP A 562 34.08 24.44 -26.04
C ASP A 562 34.75 25.17 -27.22
N LEU A 563 35.58 26.20 -26.94
CA LEU A 563 36.16 27.09 -27.95
C LEU A 563 37.00 26.35 -29.00
N ASP A 564 37.92 25.49 -28.56
CA ASP A 564 38.80 24.74 -29.46
C ASP A 564 38.06 23.65 -30.25
N GLY A 565 36.99 23.09 -29.66
CA GLY A 565 36.10 22.16 -30.36
C GLY A 565 35.31 22.87 -31.46
N LEU A 566 34.74 24.03 -31.14
CA LEU A 566 33.94 24.80 -32.07
C LEU A 566 34.76 25.28 -33.27
N ARG A 567 35.96 25.84 -33.05
CA ARG A 567 36.84 26.27 -34.14
C ARG A 567 37.19 25.13 -35.09
N ARG A 568 37.51 23.95 -34.55
CA ARG A 568 37.78 22.76 -35.38
C ARG A 568 36.57 22.35 -36.20
N SER A 569 35.37 22.40 -35.63
CA SER A 569 34.14 22.05 -36.37
C SER A 569 33.86 23.02 -37.54
N ILE A 570 34.14 24.32 -37.35
CA ILE A 570 33.98 25.34 -38.40
C ILE A 570 35.01 25.12 -39.51
N LEU A 571 36.29 24.88 -39.16
CA LEU A 571 37.35 24.58 -40.13
C LEU A 571 37.05 23.31 -40.92
N GLN A 572 36.58 22.25 -40.25
CA GLN A 572 36.18 21.02 -40.92
C GLN A 572 35.03 21.26 -41.92
N SER A 573 34.02 22.07 -41.55
CA SER A 573 32.96 22.47 -42.47
C SER A 573 33.51 23.28 -43.66
N ALA A 574 34.50 24.14 -43.44
CA ALA A 574 35.14 24.93 -44.49
C ALA A 574 35.89 24.05 -45.50
N GLU A 575 36.63 23.05 -45.01
CA GLU A 575 37.40 22.12 -45.83
C GLU A 575 36.51 21.15 -46.62
N GLN A 576 35.43 20.68 -46.00
CA GLN A 576 34.55 19.66 -46.58
C GLN A 576 33.34 20.25 -47.32
N LEU A 577 33.10 21.56 -47.23
CA LEU A 577 31.91 22.27 -47.71
C LEU A 577 30.60 21.60 -47.29
N GLN A 578 30.57 21.06 -46.07
CA GLN A 578 29.38 20.44 -45.48
C GLN A 578 28.64 21.42 -44.57
N PRO A 579 27.30 21.32 -44.48
CA PRO A 579 26.51 22.09 -43.51
C PRO A 579 27.10 21.95 -42.10
N TRP A 580 27.30 23.08 -41.43
CA TRP A 580 27.82 23.16 -40.08
C TRP A 580 26.68 23.11 -39.07
N GLN A 581 26.80 22.22 -38.07
CA GLN A 581 25.90 22.17 -36.93
C GLN A 581 26.69 21.94 -35.65
N ALA A 582 26.44 22.74 -34.61
CA ALA A 582 27.10 22.57 -33.31
C ALA A 582 26.25 23.05 -32.14
N ASP A 583 26.31 22.29 -31.04
CA ASP A 583 25.80 22.67 -29.72
C ASP A 583 26.99 23.05 -28.82
N TYR A 584 26.94 24.24 -28.22
CA TYR A 584 28.04 24.73 -27.40
C TYR A 584 27.56 25.72 -26.34
N ARG A 585 28.40 25.90 -25.32
CA ARG A 585 28.12 26.79 -24.19
C ARG A 585 28.66 28.18 -24.45
N VAL A 586 27.92 29.18 -23.99
CA VAL A 586 28.35 30.58 -23.93
C VAL A 586 28.21 31.14 -22.52
N LEU A 587 29.10 32.05 -22.19
CA LEU A 587 29.14 32.82 -20.94
C LEU A 587 28.79 34.27 -21.26
N LEU A 588 27.52 34.60 -21.04
CA LEU A 588 26.99 35.93 -21.29
C LEU A 588 27.12 36.82 -20.04
N PRO A 589 27.51 38.10 -20.17
CA PRO A 589 27.66 39.01 -19.03
C PRO A 589 26.41 39.16 -18.15
N ARG A 590 25.22 39.23 -18.75
CA ARG A 590 23.97 39.44 -18.02
C ARG A 590 23.24 38.12 -17.76
N GLN A 591 23.15 37.27 -18.78
CA GLN A 591 22.36 36.03 -18.72
C GLN A 591 23.11 34.81 -18.15
N GLY A 592 24.43 34.91 -17.94
CA GLY A 592 25.24 33.81 -17.42
C GLY A 592 25.44 32.68 -18.44
N LEU A 593 25.58 31.44 -17.95
CA LEU A 593 25.79 30.27 -18.80
C LEU A 593 24.53 29.94 -19.62
N ARG A 594 24.67 29.88 -20.95
CA ARG A 594 23.64 29.45 -21.90
C ARG A 594 24.16 28.37 -22.84
N TRP A 595 23.25 27.58 -23.38
CA TRP A 595 23.52 26.63 -24.45
C TRP A 595 22.95 27.15 -25.77
N LEU A 596 23.78 27.22 -26.80
CA LEU A 596 23.37 27.63 -28.14
C LEU A 596 23.51 26.47 -29.12
N ARG A 597 22.63 26.45 -30.11
CA ARG A 597 22.74 25.64 -31.32
C ARG A 597 22.95 26.56 -32.51
N GLY A 598 23.99 26.31 -33.28
CA GLY A 598 24.21 26.96 -34.57
C GLY A 598 24.06 25.98 -35.71
N GLU A 599 23.40 26.43 -36.78
CA GLU A 599 23.22 25.71 -38.03
C GLU A 599 23.50 26.65 -39.19
N ALA A 600 24.38 26.26 -40.10
CA ALA A 600 24.77 27.10 -41.23
C ALA A 600 25.24 26.33 -42.45
N SER A 601 24.99 26.88 -43.64
CA SER A 601 25.44 26.30 -44.91
C SER A 601 26.65 27.06 -45.45
N PRO A 602 27.79 26.39 -45.73
CA PRO A 602 28.96 27.03 -46.31
C PRO A 602 28.77 27.34 -47.80
N GLU A 603 29.32 28.45 -48.24
CA GLU A 603 29.42 28.91 -49.63
C GLU A 603 30.85 29.40 -49.89
N PRO A 604 31.62 28.73 -50.77
CA PRO A 604 32.97 29.18 -51.11
C PRO A 604 32.90 30.44 -51.98
N GLN A 605 33.77 31.41 -51.71
CA GLN A 605 33.86 32.67 -52.45
C GLN A 605 35.05 32.68 -53.40
N ALA A 606 34.95 33.52 -54.46
CA ALA A 606 35.98 33.65 -55.49
C ALA A 606 37.34 34.15 -54.96
N ASP A 607 37.35 34.79 -53.79
CA ASP A 607 38.56 35.30 -53.11
C ASP A 607 39.24 34.25 -52.21
N GLY A 608 38.72 33.02 -52.17
CA GLY A 608 39.22 31.94 -51.33
C GLY A 608 38.70 31.97 -49.89
N SER A 609 37.81 32.91 -49.55
CA SER A 609 37.07 32.89 -48.28
C SER A 609 35.88 31.93 -48.35
N VAL A 610 35.36 31.54 -47.19
CA VAL A 610 34.11 30.76 -47.09
C VAL A 610 33.10 31.59 -46.31
N LEU A 611 31.88 31.72 -46.84
CA LEU A 611 30.77 32.44 -46.22
C LEU A 611 29.71 31.42 -45.78
N TRP A 612 29.28 31.49 -44.53
CA TRP A 612 28.21 30.66 -44.01
C TRP A 612 26.95 31.49 -43.81
N HIS A 613 25.84 31.00 -44.35
CA HIS A 613 24.50 31.51 -44.07
C HIS A 613 23.87 30.65 -42.99
N GLY A 614 23.59 31.23 -41.82
CA GLY A 614 23.17 30.43 -40.67
C GLY A 614 22.18 31.12 -39.74
N TYR A 615 21.66 30.32 -38.83
CA TYR A 615 20.81 30.78 -37.74
C TYR A 615 21.26 30.17 -36.40
N LEU A 616 21.09 30.94 -35.32
CA LEU A 616 21.44 30.57 -33.96
C LEU A 616 20.20 30.51 -33.08
N THR A 617 20.09 29.47 -32.26
CA THR A 617 18.97 29.27 -31.34
C THR A 617 19.47 28.98 -29.92
N ASP A 618 18.80 29.53 -28.90
CA ASP A 618 19.05 29.19 -27.50
C ASP A 618 18.32 27.87 -27.13
N ILE A 619 19.10 26.87 -26.69
CA ILE A 619 18.63 25.53 -26.31
C ILE A 619 18.83 25.25 -24.79
N THR A 620 18.99 26.30 -23.98
CA THR A 620 19.23 26.18 -22.53
C THR A 620 18.08 25.50 -21.80
N GLY A 621 16.83 25.86 -22.13
CA GLY A 621 15.64 25.27 -21.51
C GLY A 621 15.57 23.75 -21.67
N PRO A 622 15.60 23.22 -22.91
CA PRO A 622 15.65 21.78 -23.17
C PRO A 622 16.81 21.07 -22.47
N LYS A 623 18.01 21.67 -22.42
CA LYS A 623 19.19 21.08 -21.77
C LYS A 623 19.08 20.99 -20.26
N LEU A 624 18.45 21.97 -19.60
CA LEU A 624 18.21 21.94 -18.15
C LEU A 624 17.20 20.85 -17.77
N VAL A 625 16.12 20.69 -18.54
CA VAL A 625 15.12 19.64 -18.34
C VAL A 625 15.74 18.25 -18.54
N GLU A 626 16.58 18.08 -19.57
CA GLU A 626 17.33 16.83 -19.81
C GLU A 626 18.23 16.48 -18.61
N GLN A 627 18.96 17.45 -18.06
CA GLN A 627 19.82 17.24 -16.89
C GLN A 627 19.02 16.93 -15.61
N GLU A 628 17.92 17.62 -15.36
CA GLU A 628 17.07 17.40 -14.19
C GLU A 628 16.41 16.01 -14.22
N LEU A 629 15.88 15.61 -15.39
CA LEU A 629 15.35 14.25 -15.60
C LEU A 629 16.41 13.18 -15.40
N ARG A 630 17.65 13.44 -15.83
CA ARG A 630 18.77 12.50 -15.66
C ARG A 630 19.14 12.30 -14.19
N VAL A 631 19.19 13.37 -13.39
CA VAL A 631 19.46 13.29 -11.94
C VAL A 631 18.33 12.55 -11.22
N LEU A 632 17.07 12.92 -11.48
CA LEU A 632 15.90 12.26 -10.89
C LEU A 632 15.79 10.77 -11.27
N SER A 633 16.28 10.39 -12.46
CA SER A 633 16.28 8.99 -12.90
C SER A 633 17.31 8.12 -12.19
N ILE A 634 18.41 8.68 -11.65
CA ILE A 634 19.52 7.88 -11.12
C ILE A 634 19.69 7.98 -9.60
N THR A 635 19.05 8.97 -8.94
CA THR A 635 19.13 9.15 -7.48
C THR A 635 17.82 8.86 -6.76
N ASP A 636 17.92 8.44 -5.50
CA ASP A 636 16.82 8.35 -4.55
C ASP A 636 16.45 9.75 -4.03
N ALA A 637 15.17 10.11 -4.09
CA ALA A 637 14.70 11.47 -3.79
C ALA A 637 14.83 11.85 -2.30
N LEU A 638 14.82 10.86 -1.39
CA LEU A 638 14.88 11.12 0.05
C LEU A 638 16.33 11.32 0.52
N THR A 639 17.24 10.45 0.06
CA THR A 639 18.62 10.37 0.56
C THR A 639 19.65 11.00 -0.38
N GLY A 640 19.28 11.25 -1.63
CA GLY A 640 20.20 11.69 -2.69
C GLY A 640 21.27 10.65 -3.05
N ALA A 641 21.17 9.42 -2.54
CA ALA A 641 22.04 8.31 -2.93
C ALA A 641 21.64 7.80 -4.32
N TYR A 642 22.53 7.07 -5.00
CA TYR A 642 22.12 6.41 -6.25
C TYR A 642 21.02 5.39 -5.98
N ASN A 643 19.99 5.37 -6.81
CA ASN A 643 18.85 4.48 -6.65
C ASN A 643 19.20 3.05 -7.07
N ARG A 644 18.30 2.12 -6.76
CA ARG A 644 18.47 0.68 -7.06
C ARG A 644 18.74 0.41 -8.54
N ARG A 645 18.08 1.15 -9.44
CA ARG A 645 18.22 0.96 -10.88
C ARG A 645 19.64 1.29 -11.32
N TYR A 646 20.16 2.44 -10.91
CA TYR A 646 21.55 2.84 -11.20
C TYR A 646 22.55 1.84 -10.60
N PHE A 647 22.29 1.36 -9.39
CA PHE A 647 23.12 0.30 -8.78
C PHE A 647 23.17 -0.97 -9.63
N GLN A 648 22.01 -1.46 -10.12
CA GLN A 648 21.96 -2.65 -10.97
C GLN A 648 22.71 -2.46 -12.29
N GLU A 649 22.48 -1.35 -12.98
CA GLU A 649 23.17 -1.03 -14.24
C GLU A 649 24.70 -0.93 -14.01
N ARG A 650 25.13 -0.33 -12.91
CA ARG A 650 26.56 -0.20 -12.57
C ARG A 650 27.19 -1.52 -12.16
N LEU A 651 26.47 -2.35 -11.41
CA LEU A 651 26.90 -3.69 -11.00
C LEU A 651 27.11 -4.59 -12.21
N GLU A 652 26.17 -4.60 -13.17
CA GLU A 652 26.30 -5.35 -14.41
C GLU A 652 27.52 -4.89 -15.22
N ALA A 653 27.71 -3.58 -15.37
CA ALA A 653 28.86 -3.02 -16.08
C ALA A 653 30.21 -3.43 -15.44
N GLU A 654 30.32 -3.40 -14.10
CA GLU A 654 31.54 -3.80 -13.40
C GLU A 654 31.77 -5.33 -13.43
N ILE A 655 30.71 -6.15 -13.38
CA ILE A 655 30.82 -7.61 -13.60
C ILE A 655 31.32 -7.89 -15.02
N SER A 656 30.77 -7.21 -16.03
CA SER A 656 31.21 -7.35 -17.43
C SER A 656 32.64 -6.86 -17.64
N ARG A 657 33.11 -5.87 -16.86
CA ARG A 657 34.51 -5.41 -16.88
C ARG A 657 35.43 -6.45 -16.24
N ALA A 658 35.11 -6.93 -15.04
CA ALA A 658 35.91 -7.92 -14.33
C ALA A 658 36.00 -9.26 -15.08
N ARG A 659 34.96 -9.66 -15.82
CA ARG A 659 35.03 -10.84 -16.71
C ARG A 659 36.00 -10.66 -17.88
N ARG A 660 36.24 -9.42 -18.33
CA ARG A 660 37.13 -9.10 -19.45
C ARG A 660 38.57 -8.89 -19.03
N THR A 661 38.83 -8.59 -17.77
CA THR A 661 40.16 -8.29 -17.24
C THR A 661 40.41 -9.25 -16.09
N SER A 662 41.25 -10.27 -16.28
CA SER A 662 41.53 -11.38 -15.34
C SER A 662 42.23 -10.96 -14.03
N ALA A 663 41.78 -9.89 -13.39
CA ALA A 663 42.21 -9.44 -12.08
C ALA A 663 40.97 -9.37 -11.18
N GLU A 664 41.06 -10.04 -10.03
CA GLU A 664 40.17 -10.01 -8.85
C GLU A 664 38.77 -9.40 -9.05
N GLY A 665 37.73 -10.25 -8.93
CA GLY A 665 36.34 -9.85 -9.09
C GLY A 665 35.88 -8.78 -8.08
N PRO A 666 34.83 -8.00 -8.41
CA PRO A 666 34.33 -6.95 -7.53
C PRO A 666 33.77 -7.51 -6.22
N ALA A 667 34.03 -6.82 -5.11
CA ALA A 667 33.38 -7.09 -3.83
C ALA A 667 32.17 -6.18 -3.63
N VAL A 668 31.03 -6.75 -3.23
CA VAL A 668 29.83 -6.00 -2.86
C VAL A 668 29.67 -6.05 -1.35
N VAL A 669 29.61 -4.87 -0.72
CA VAL A 669 29.36 -4.73 0.72
C VAL A 669 27.92 -4.26 0.91
N MET A 670 27.14 -5.04 1.66
CA MET A 670 25.78 -4.68 2.06
C MET A 670 25.79 -4.22 3.52
N LEU A 671 25.23 -3.05 3.78
CA LEU A 671 25.09 -2.47 5.12
C LEU A 671 23.60 -2.38 5.44
N ASP A 672 23.18 -3.05 6.51
CA ASP A 672 21.84 -2.92 7.06
C ASP A 672 21.84 -2.02 8.29
N ILE A 673 20.70 -1.37 8.58
CA ILE A 673 20.52 -0.57 9.79
C ILE A 673 19.70 -1.38 10.78
N ASP A 674 20.40 -2.01 11.73
CA ASP A 674 19.77 -2.81 12.76
C ASP A 674 18.70 -2.02 13.51
N HIS A 675 17.57 -2.66 13.75
CA HIS A 675 16.47 -2.11 14.56
C HIS A 675 15.90 -0.78 14.05
N PHE A 676 16.11 -0.40 12.78
CA PHE A 676 15.58 0.85 12.22
C PHE A 676 14.05 0.98 12.38
N LYS A 677 13.32 -0.14 12.32
CA LYS A 677 11.87 -0.18 12.58
C LYS A 677 11.50 0.38 13.96
N LEU A 678 12.28 0.10 15.01
CA LEU A 678 12.04 0.63 16.36
C LEU A 678 12.19 2.16 16.42
N VAL A 679 13.05 2.74 15.57
CA VAL A 679 13.19 4.20 15.46
C VAL A 679 11.92 4.80 14.85
N ASN A 680 11.42 4.21 13.76
CA ASN A 680 10.16 4.62 13.14
C ASN A 680 8.98 4.46 14.09
N ASP A 681 8.87 3.31 14.77
CA ASP A 681 7.75 3.00 15.67
C ASP A 681 7.74 3.91 16.90
N ARG A 682 8.91 4.37 17.37
CA ARG A 682 9.04 5.19 18.59
C ARG A 682 9.00 6.70 18.32
N PHE A 683 9.54 7.16 17.20
CA PHE A 683 9.74 8.59 16.92
C PHE A 683 9.05 9.08 15.65
N GLY A 684 8.39 8.19 14.90
CA GLY A 684 7.70 8.51 13.66
C GLY A 684 8.60 8.45 12.42
N HIS A 685 7.96 8.36 11.26
CA HIS A 685 8.65 8.23 9.97
C HIS A 685 9.49 9.46 9.61
N ASP A 686 9.07 10.67 9.97
CA ASP A 686 9.83 11.90 9.71
C ASP A 686 11.21 11.88 10.40
N VAL A 687 11.29 11.30 11.60
CA VAL A 687 12.56 11.13 12.32
C VAL A 687 13.38 9.99 11.70
N GLY A 688 12.74 8.92 11.25
CA GLY A 688 13.38 7.86 10.47
C GLY A 688 14.05 8.38 9.20
N ASP A 689 13.38 9.27 8.47
CA ASP A 689 13.89 9.91 7.25
C ASP A 689 15.15 10.76 7.54
N VAL A 690 15.17 11.47 8.66
CA VAL A 690 16.36 12.20 9.13
C VAL A 690 17.52 11.26 9.41
N VAL A 691 17.26 10.10 10.03
CA VAL A 691 18.28 9.07 10.29
C VAL A 691 18.85 8.52 9.00
N LEU A 692 18.01 8.17 8.01
CA LEU A 692 18.45 7.67 6.70
C LEU A 692 19.34 8.70 5.98
N LYS A 693 18.91 9.96 5.92
CA LYS A 693 19.70 11.06 5.34
C LYS A 693 21.06 11.16 6.00
N ARG A 694 21.12 11.10 7.34
CA ARG A 694 22.37 11.24 8.08
C ARG A 694 23.31 10.04 7.90
N VAL A 695 22.76 8.83 7.77
CA VAL A 695 23.54 7.62 7.46
C VAL A 695 24.15 7.73 6.07
N CYS A 696 23.37 8.06 5.04
CA CYS A 696 23.87 8.23 3.68
C CYS A 696 24.93 9.34 3.58
N GLU A 697 24.74 10.46 4.28
CA GLU A 697 25.72 11.55 4.33
C GLU A 697 27.05 11.10 4.97
N ARG A 698 26.99 10.37 6.10
CA ARG A 698 28.19 9.81 6.74
C ARG A 698 28.93 8.81 5.86
N VAL A 699 28.19 7.94 5.17
CA VAL A 699 28.78 6.97 4.23
C VAL A 699 29.48 7.71 3.09
N ARG A 700 28.82 8.70 2.49
CA ARG A 700 29.38 9.52 1.39
C ARG A 700 30.66 10.25 1.80
N GLN A 701 30.75 10.77 3.02
CA GLN A 701 31.94 11.47 3.52
C GLN A 701 33.13 10.52 3.82
N ARG A 702 32.87 9.22 4.03
CA ARG A 702 33.88 8.24 4.45
C ARG A 702 34.37 7.36 3.31
N LEU A 703 33.59 7.23 2.23
CA LEU A 703 33.99 6.53 1.02
C LEU A 703 34.73 7.49 0.08
N ARG A 704 35.84 7.03 -0.50
CA ARG A 704 36.45 7.73 -1.65
C ARG A 704 35.58 7.45 -2.88
N THR A 705 35.01 8.49 -3.45
CA THR A 705 34.23 8.45 -4.71
C THR A 705 35.13 8.42 -5.93
#